data_AF-A0A1F7I7P9-F1
#
_entry.id   AF-A0A1F7I7P9-F1
#
_cell.length_a   1.000
_cell.length_b   1.000
_cell.length_c   1.000
_cell.angle_alpha   90.00
_cell.angle_beta   90.00
_cell.angle_gamma   90.00
#
_symmetry.space_group_name_H-M   'P 1'
#
loop_
_entity.id
_entity.type
_entity.pdbx_description
1 polymer ?
#
loop_
_entity_poly.entity_id
_entity_poly.type
_entity_poly.pdbx_seq_one_letter_code
_entity_poly.pdbx_strand_id
1 'polypeptide(L)'
;MIIATIQTLFFTDIWIYAYTRILQIFRLLFPKQPPTDFLILGVSPEPFEIILYLLITFLIVLLIFFTHKQTESYLRGLNRLIQYTFVTFLILVFLFNLGPYPLKVTGDFFPNLPYLLIYLVTITAFSTEILLLKKILVKSRFKTIILHFGIILALGIFTFPPRFSISGVDYSYFFGPIREIASGKTIYTEISSQYGFLSILFLTALSRLVFLPISYLPILIWLLLLMQYYICFYLIYRQSGSLIWALIGLLSILTINYFTVRVIPTDYPQSGPLRWLPLITTLFLLSKVKDITSYKVIFCIALLAFWMIDSGIELLLAYLATIFFFWLTKLLPLKKVLSSLFSLFFSLLAIFTMIQIVHLILGYKLIDFPSIFVKIRQYAGSGFGMLPLEFKNYFWLTILFYFASIIYFLKTAFKNKKVGVTSEVTLREADCADFAQSLAAEKGSRVTESTFLQNLTQLLLFSANLMLFASIYFVGRSHPAELYTISIFILLQIFLTLGMIYREIHRTKLKIVILFLTTIFFILFPLYNRTEALVQSFKIRMQRFRSGNILKPEMDEILRKKYQIEIGLIKRELPEKNVLIISGDDTYLLYLTDKNTLLTDNSLVNILTKKDLEKSTAKAKKICPQKIAGECRLFKSCLDSKLFSKAFYAWQPLVLKEIENSCNIKYVQKSCTSQLCIAEAEKL
;
A
#
# COMPACT_ATOMS: atom_id res chain seq x y z
N MET A 1 25.92 19.28 -6.82
CA MET A 1 25.58 17.89 -6.49
C MET A 1 26.13 17.51 -5.12
N ILE A 2 27.46 17.54 -4.94
CA ILE A 2 28.16 17.22 -3.67
C ILE A 2 27.53 17.88 -2.43
N ILE A 3 27.28 19.20 -2.46
CA ILE A 3 26.69 19.92 -1.31
C ILE A 3 25.31 19.37 -0.91
N ALA A 4 24.45 19.07 -1.88
CA ALA A 4 23.14 18.50 -1.60
C ALA A 4 23.26 17.08 -1.04
N THR A 5 24.24 16.30 -1.51
CA THR A 5 24.58 14.99 -0.95
C THR A 5 25.04 15.08 0.50
N ILE A 6 25.91 16.05 0.83
CA ILE A 6 26.34 16.32 2.21
C ILE A 6 25.14 16.63 3.10
N GLN A 7 24.32 17.61 2.70
CA GLN A 7 23.13 18.00 3.48
C GLN A 7 22.20 16.79 3.69
N THR A 8 21.91 16.04 2.63
CA THR A 8 21.03 14.88 2.70
C THR A 8 21.55 13.84 3.69
N LEU A 9 22.80 13.42 3.57
CA LEU A 9 23.39 12.40 4.46
C LEU A 9 23.46 12.91 5.89
N PHE A 10 23.93 14.14 6.10
CA PHE A 10 24.05 14.74 7.44
C PHE A 10 22.72 14.75 8.20
N PHE A 11 21.64 15.24 7.58
CA PHE A 11 20.32 15.26 8.23
C PHE A 11 19.73 13.86 8.39
N THR A 12 20.04 12.94 7.48
CA THR A 12 19.61 11.53 7.58
C THR A 12 20.29 10.84 8.76
N ASP A 13 21.61 10.97 8.90
CA ASP A 13 22.36 10.35 9.98
C ASP A 13 21.96 10.91 11.35
N ILE A 14 21.74 12.23 11.44
CA ILE A 14 21.20 12.86 12.65
C ILE A 14 19.82 12.30 12.99
N TRP A 15 18.94 12.18 11.99
CA TRP A 15 17.60 11.65 12.19
C TRP A 15 17.64 10.20 12.70
N ILE A 16 18.48 9.34 12.08
CA ILE A 16 18.61 7.92 12.48
C ILE A 16 19.12 7.83 13.91
N TYR A 17 20.16 8.60 14.24
CA TYR A 17 20.72 8.64 15.59
C TYR A 17 19.70 9.12 16.62
N ALA A 18 19.02 10.25 16.36
CA ALA A 18 18.01 10.79 17.26
C ALA A 18 16.84 9.82 17.45
N TYR A 19 16.31 9.27 16.36
CA TYR A 19 15.19 8.33 16.39
C TYR A 19 15.52 7.09 17.20
N THR A 20 16.64 6.42 16.89
CA THR A 20 17.03 5.17 17.57
C THR A 20 17.35 5.37 19.06
N ARG A 21 18.01 6.48 19.42
CA ARG A 21 18.33 6.79 20.83
C ARG A 21 17.11 7.19 21.65
N ILE A 22 16.25 8.06 21.12
CA ILE A 22 15.04 8.48 21.83
C ILE A 22 14.08 7.30 21.97
N LEU A 23 13.93 6.47 20.93
CA LEU A 23 13.10 5.27 20.99
C LEU A 23 13.61 4.29 22.05
N GLN A 24 14.93 4.10 22.15
CA GLN A 24 15.52 3.27 23.20
C GLN A 24 15.18 3.80 24.60
N ILE A 25 15.25 5.12 24.82
CA ILE A 25 14.89 5.75 26.09
C ILE A 25 13.40 5.55 26.39
N PHE A 26 12.51 5.76 25.41
CA PHE A 26 11.07 5.57 25.60
C PHE A 26 10.70 4.13 25.92
N ARG A 27 11.29 3.14 25.23
CA ARG A 27 11.07 1.72 25.53
C ARG A 27 11.54 1.34 26.94
N LEU A 28 12.58 2.00 27.46
CA LEU A 28 13.08 1.79 28.83
C LEU A 28 12.15 2.45 29.88
N LEU A 29 11.69 3.67 29.63
CA LEU A 29 10.84 4.43 30.57
C LEU A 29 9.39 3.94 30.59
N PHE A 30 8.88 3.45 29.47
CA PHE A 30 7.50 3.04 29.27
C PHE A 30 7.45 1.62 28.71
N PRO A 31 7.73 0.60 29.54
CA PRO A 31 7.73 -0.79 29.08
C PRO A 31 6.34 -1.20 28.59
N LYS A 32 6.33 -2.11 27.61
CA LYS A 32 5.11 -2.59 26.97
C LYS A 32 4.20 -3.29 27.99
N GLN A 33 2.99 -2.78 28.16
CA GLN A 33 1.96 -3.47 28.94
C GLN A 33 1.01 -4.18 27.97
N PRO A 34 0.87 -5.51 28.02
CA PRO A 34 -0.07 -6.21 27.15
C PRO A 34 -1.50 -5.77 27.48
N PRO A 35 -2.32 -5.39 26.48
CA PRO A 35 -3.69 -4.98 26.75
C PRO A 35 -4.51 -6.17 27.24
N THR A 36 -5.27 -5.96 28.32
CA THR A 36 -6.09 -6.98 29.00
C THR A 36 -7.35 -7.38 28.23
N ASP A 37 -7.76 -6.56 27.26
CA ASP A 37 -9.06 -6.69 26.60
C ASP A 37 -8.99 -7.54 25.31
N PHE A 38 -7.79 -7.80 24.81
CA PHE A 38 -7.55 -8.63 23.64
C PHE A 38 -7.61 -10.11 24.02
N LEU A 39 -8.22 -10.90 23.14
CA LEU A 39 -8.32 -12.35 23.27
C LEU A 39 -7.03 -13.06 22.80
N ILE A 40 -5.96 -12.30 22.48
CA ILE A 40 -4.83 -12.74 21.67
C ILE A 40 -3.49 -12.45 22.35
N LEU A 41 -2.61 -13.46 22.38
CA LEU A 41 -1.18 -13.30 22.66
C LEU A 41 -0.48 -12.94 21.34
N GLY A 42 -0.03 -11.70 21.20
CA GLY A 42 0.51 -11.15 19.94
C GLY A 42 0.32 -9.64 19.78
N VAL A 43 -0.23 -9.02 20.82
CA VAL A 43 -0.43 -7.58 20.91
C VAL A 43 0.77 -6.98 21.63
N SER A 44 1.50 -6.11 20.94
CA SER A 44 2.71 -5.47 21.45
C SER A 44 2.53 -3.96 21.30
N PRO A 45 1.76 -3.30 22.19
CA PRO A 45 1.52 -1.88 22.06
C PRO A 45 2.85 -1.15 22.05
N GLU A 46 3.03 -0.35 21.00
CA GLU A 46 4.19 0.51 20.82
C GLU A 46 3.67 1.89 20.42
N PRO A 47 3.17 2.67 21.39
CA PRO A 47 2.48 3.93 21.09
C PRO A 47 3.44 5.02 20.58
N PHE A 48 4.75 4.82 20.71
CA PHE A 48 5.74 5.85 20.48
C PHE A 48 6.34 5.82 19.07
N GLU A 49 6.51 4.65 18.43
CA GLU A 49 7.31 4.52 17.20
C GLU A 49 6.81 5.40 16.06
N ILE A 50 5.51 5.34 15.76
CA ILE A 50 4.90 6.12 14.67
C ILE A 50 4.92 7.62 15.00
N ILE A 51 4.57 7.98 16.23
CA ILE A 51 4.53 9.39 16.66
C ILE A 51 5.93 10.00 16.62
N LEU A 52 6.92 9.29 17.16
CA LEU A 52 8.32 9.69 17.17
C LEU A 52 8.89 9.81 15.75
N TYR A 53 8.55 8.85 14.88
CA TYR A 53 8.92 8.86 13.47
C TYR A 53 8.45 10.14 12.79
N LEU A 54 7.16 10.48 12.93
CA LEU A 54 6.59 11.68 12.34
C LEU A 54 7.15 12.96 12.97
N LEU A 55 7.27 13.01 14.30
CA LEU A 55 7.75 14.17 15.04
C LEU A 55 9.19 14.52 14.67
N ILE A 56 10.12 13.56 14.77
CA ILE A 56 11.53 13.81 14.43
C ILE A 56 11.67 14.16 12.95
N THR A 57 10.92 13.48 12.06
CA THR A 57 10.94 13.84 10.64
C THR A 57 10.49 15.27 10.42
N PHE A 58 9.39 15.70 11.04
CA PHE A 58 8.89 17.05 10.91
C PHE A 58 9.88 18.09 11.45
N LEU A 59 10.46 17.86 12.64
CA LEU A 59 11.47 18.72 13.25
C LEU A 59 12.72 18.86 12.37
N ILE A 60 13.22 17.75 11.82
CA ILE A 60 14.38 17.78 10.91
C ILE A 60 14.03 18.50 9.61
N VAL A 61 12.83 18.33 9.04
CA VAL A 61 12.43 19.09 7.85
C VAL A 61 12.36 20.59 8.13
N LEU A 62 11.83 21.02 9.28
CA LEU A 62 11.87 22.43 9.69
C LEU A 62 13.31 22.93 9.86
N LEU A 63 14.18 22.13 10.48
CA LEU A 63 15.59 22.47 10.62
C LEU A 63 16.27 22.62 9.26
N ILE A 64 16.03 21.71 8.31
CA ILE A 64 16.48 21.82 6.93
C ILE A 64 15.99 23.14 6.33
N PHE A 65 14.69 23.44 6.46
CA PHE A 65 14.10 24.67 5.92
C PHE A 65 14.80 25.94 6.43
N PHE A 66 15.00 26.06 7.75
CA PHE A 66 15.62 27.25 8.35
C PHE A 66 17.11 27.36 8.05
N THR A 67 17.84 26.24 7.99
CA THR A 67 19.30 26.24 7.87
C THR A 67 19.81 26.04 6.45
N HIS A 68 18.95 25.72 5.47
CA HIS A 68 19.36 25.33 4.11
C HIS A 68 20.30 26.34 3.44
N LYS A 69 19.97 27.64 3.51
CA LYS A 69 20.79 28.70 2.88
C LYS A 69 22.14 28.87 3.58
N GLN A 70 22.15 28.83 4.91
CA GLN A 70 23.36 29.01 5.70
C GLN A 70 24.30 27.82 5.53
N THR A 71 23.77 26.60 5.61
CA THR A 71 24.54 25.37 5.36
C THR A 71 25.05 25.32 3.92
N GLU A 72 24.24 25.71 2.93
CA GLU A 72 24.72 25.78 1.54
C GLU A 72 25.87 26.79 1.38
N SER A 73 25.76 27.98 1.96
CA SER A 73 26.82 28.99 1.92
C SER A 73 28.10 28.53 2.60
N TYR A 74 27.99 27.94 3.80
CA TYR A 74 29.12 27.41 4.55
C TYR A 74 29.83 26.30 3.77
N LEU A 75 29.07 25.32 3.27
CA LEU A 75 29.62 24.20 2.51
C LEU A 75 30.29 24.66 1.21
N ARG A 76 29.76 25.69 0.53
CA ARG A 76 30.41 26.29 -0.65
C ARG A 76 31.78 26.90 -0.33
N GLY A 77 31.96 27.43 0.88
CA GLY A 77 33.23 28.00 1.33
C GLY A 77 34.31 26.96 1.68
N LEU A 78 33.94 25.69 1.86
CA LEU A 78 34.89 24.62 2.15
C LEU A 78 35.70 24.22 0.90
N ASN A 79 36.96 23.84 1.12
CA ASN A 79 37.79 23.23 0.09
C ASN A 79 37.13 21.93 -0.42
N ARG A 80 37.22 21.67 -1.74
CA ARG A 80 36.70 20.44 -2.37
C ARG A 80 37.25 19.17 -1.73
N LEU A 81 38.53 19.13 -1.34
CA LEU A 81 39.09 17.95 -0.67
C LEU A 81 38.34 17.66 0.64
N ILE A 82 38.10 18.69 1.46
CA ILE A 82 37.33 18.58 2.70
C ILE A 82 35.90 18.12 2.41
N GLN A 83 35.25 18.67 1.38
CA GLN A 83 33.91 18.24 0.98
C GLN A 83 33.86 16.74 0.61
N TYR A 84 34.83 16.24 -0.16
CA TYR A 84 34.88 14.82 -0.52
C TYR A 84 35.15 13.92 0.67
N THR A 85 36.09 14.29 1.55
CA THR A 85 36.38 13.56 2.79
C THR A 85 35.14 13.53 3.68
N PHE A 86 34.44 14.66 3.82
CA PHE A 86 33.24 14.76 4.63
C PHE A 86 32.05 13.95 4.08
N VAL A 87 31.81 13.99 2.76
CA VAL A 87 30.81 13.10 2.12
C VAL A 87 31.16 11.64 2.38
N THR A 88 32.42 11.25 2.21
CA THR A 88 32.84 9.86 2.38
C THR A 88 32.63 9.40 3.81
N PHE A 89 32.98 10.23 4.79
CA PHE A 89 32.70 9.98 6.20
C PHE A 89 31.20 9.77 6.46
N LEU A 90 30.34 10.67 5.97
CA LEU A 90 28.89 10.56 6.15
C LEU A 90 28.32 9.30 5.46
N ILE A 91 28.81 8.94 4.28
CA ILE A 91 28.43 7.68 3.62
C ILE A 91 28.77 6.47 4.50
N LEU A 92 29.96 6.44 5.11
CA LEU A 92 30.36 5.35 5.99
C LEU A 92 29.48 5.27 7.24
N VAL A 93 29.14 6.41 7.85
CA VAL A 93 28.21 6.48 8.99
C VAL A 93 26.83 5.93 8.61
N PHE A 94 26.29 6.37 7.47
CA PHE A 94 25.01 5.88 6.97
C PHE A 94 25.04 4.36 6.72
N LEU A 95 26.08 3.87 6.04
CA LEU A 95 26.26 2.44 5.75
C LEU A 95 26.41 1.59 7.02
N PHE A 96 27.02 2.13 8.08
CA PHE A 96 27.14 1.43 9.38
C PHE A 96 25.77 1.20 10.06
N ASN A 97 24.83 2.12 9.84
CA ASN A 97 23.45 2.03 10.32
C ASN A 97 22.55 1.20 9.38
N LEU A 98 22.97 0.96 8.14
CA LEU A 98 22.21 0.16 7.19
C LEU A 98 22.18 -1.31 7.63
N GLY A 99 20.98 -1.86 7.74
CA GLY A 99 20.77 -3.28 8.08
C GLY A 99 21.08 -4.24 6.93
N PRO A 100 21.03 -5.56 7.19
CA PRO A 100 21.10 -6.56 6.13
C PRO A 100 19.94 -6.39 5.13
N TYR A 101 20.12 -6.93 3.91
CA TYR A 101 19.06 -6.90 2.92
C TYR A 101 17.81 -7.65 3.44
N PRO A 102 16.59 -7.09 3.29
CA PRO A 102 15.36 -7.65 3.86
C PRO A 102 15.11 -9.07 3.36
N LEU A 103 14.87 -10.01 4.29
CA LEU A 103 14.67 -11.43 3.96
C LEU A 103 15.81 -12.03 3.11
N LYS A 104 17.05 -11.56 3.27
CA LYS A 104 18.23 -12.17 2.62
C LYS A 104 18.24 -13.68 2.85
N VAL A 105 18.63 -14.45 1.84
CA VAL A 105 18.81 -15.91 1.97
C VAL A 105 19.72 -16.22 3.16
N THR A 106 19.23 -17.01 4.10
CA THR A 106 19.96 -17.55 5.25
C THR A 106 20.14 -19.05 5.06
N GLY A 107 21.36 -19.52 4.77
CA GLY A 107 21.70 -20.95 4.57
C GLY A 107 22.42 -21.26 3.24
N ASP A 108 22.81 -22.54 3.04
CA ASP A 108 23.52 -23.09 1.86
C ASP A 108 22.70 -23.13 0.56
N PHE A 109 21.81 -22.16 0.36
CA PHE A 109 21.07 -22.02 -0.89
C PHE A 109 21.98 -21.32 -1.91
N PHE A 110 22.80 -22.10 -2.60
CA PHE A 110 23.54 -21.58 -3.77
C PHE A 110 22.53 -21.04 -4.79
N PRO A 111 22.78 -19.85 -5.37
CA PRO A 111 21.88 -19.28 -6.36
C PRO A 111 21.74 -20.26 -7.52
N ASN A 112 20.51 -20.67 -7.80
CA ASN A 112 20.21 -21.54 -8.93
C ASN A 112 20.35 -20.72 -10.22
N LEU A 113 21.60 -20.61 -10.68
CA LEU A 113 22.08 -19.75 -11.76
C LEU A 113 21.20 -19.81 -13.04
N PRO A 114 20.68 -20.98 -13.46
CA PRO A 114 19.78 -21.08 -14.60
C PRO A 114 18.53 -20.21 -14.50
N TYR A 115 17.82 -20.19 -13.37
CA TYR A 115 16.58 -19.40 -13.24
C TYR A 115 16.86 -17.90 -13.20
N LEU A 116 17.96 -17.51 -12.57
CA LEU A 116 18.46 -16.15 -12.59
C LEU A 116 18.75 -15.71 -14.03
N LEU A 117 19.47 -16.54 -14.78
CA LEU A 117 19.83 -16.27 -16.17
C LEU A 117 18.61 -16.19 -17.07
N ILE A 118 17.62 -17.09 -16.90
CA ILE A 118 16.34 -17.05 -17.63
C ILE A 118 15.63 -15.72 -17.37
N TYR A 119 15.52 -15.29 -16.11
CA TYR A 119 14.88 -14.01 -15.77
C TYR A 119 15.61 -12.82 -16.41
N LEU A 120 16.94 -12.79 -16.32
CA LEU A 120 17.75 -11.74 -16.92
C LEU A 120 17.61 -11.70 -18.44
N VAL A 121 17.69 -12.86 -19.11
CA VAL A 121 17.49 -12.98 -20.57
C VAL A 121 16.08 -12.51 -20.96
N THR A 122 15.06 -12.86 -20.19
CA THR A 122 13.69 -12.46 -20.49
C THR A 122 13.51 -10.95 -20.37
N ILE A 123 14.07 -10.34 -19.33
CA ILE A 123 14.00 -8.88 -19.13
C ILE A 123 14.82 -8.11 -20.18
N THR A 124 16.01 -8.61 -20.54
CA THR A 124 16.84 -7.96 -21.57
C THR A 124 16.21 -8.08 -22.94
N ALA A 125 15.65 -9.25 -23.29
CA ALA A 125 14.88 -9.43 -24.52
C ALA A 125 13.69 -8.46 -24.56
N PHE A 126 12.87 -8.43 -23.51
CA PHE A 126 11.73 -7.52 -23.39
C PHE A 126 12.13 -6.04 -23.54
N SER A 127 13.18 -5.62 -22.83
CA SER A 127 13.67 -4.25 -22.89
C SER A 127 14.14 -3.90 -24.31
N THR A 128 14.84 -4.83 -24.97
CA THR A 128 15.30 -4.67 -26.35
C THR A 128 14.14 -4.54 -27.32
N GLU A 129 13.14 -5.40 -27.22
CA GLU A 129 11.92 -5.36 -28.06
C GLU A 129 11.20 -4.02 -27.94
N ILE A 130 10.95 -3.54 -26.72
CA ILE A 130 10.28 -2.25 -26.49
C ILE A 130 11.10 -1.08 -27.06
N LEU A 131 12.43 -1.15 -26.97
CA LEU A 131 13.31 -0.13 -27.53
C LEU A 131 13.33 -0.15 -29.06
N LEU A 132 13.31 -1.34 -29.67
CA LEU A 132 13.18 -1.51 -31.12
C LEU A 132 11.82 -0.99 -31.61
N LEU A 133 10.73 -1.37 -30.93
CA LEU A 133 9.38 -0.86 -31.16
C LEU A 133 9.39 0.67 -31.13
N LYS A 134 9.97 1.30 -30.10
CA LYS A 134 10.07 2.76 -30.04
C LYS A 134 10.74 3.36 -31.28
N LYS A 135 11.85 2.79 -31.77
CA LYS A 135 12.58 3.30 -32.95
C LYS A 135 11.76 3.17 -34.24
N ILE A 136 10.98 2.11 -34.40
CA ILE A 136 10.12 1.88 -35.57
C ILE A 136 8.86 2.79 -35.54
N LEU A 137 8.44 3.20 -34.34
CA LEU A 137 7.14 3.80 -34.08
C LEU A 137 7.11 5.35 -34.02
N VAL A 138 8.14 6.05 -34.49
CA VAL A 138 8.45 7.45 -34.10
C VAL A 138 7.48 8.56 -34.58
N LYS A 139 6.49 8.34 -35.45
CA LYS A 139 5.79 9.47 -36.11
C LYS A 139 4.26 9.58 -36.00
N SER A 140 3.54 8.71 -35.28
CA SER A 140 2.07 8.87 -35.14
C SER A 140 1.53 8.62 -33.73
N ARG A 141 0.41 9.29 -33.40
CA ARG A 141 -0.33 9.08 -32.13
C ARG A 141 -0.74 7.62 -31.96
N PHE A 142 -1.17 6.96 -33.05
CA PHE A 142 -1.53 5.55 -33.06
C PHE A 142 -0.36 4.65 -32.65
N LYS A 143 0.84 4.95 -33.13
CA LYS A 143 2.06 4.22 -32.80
C LYS A 143 2.48 4.37 -31.32
N THR A 144 2.17 5.50 -30.69
CA THR A 144 2.36 5.68 -29.23
C THR A 144 1.37 4.84 -28.41
N ILE A 145 0.13 4.69 -28.88
CA ILE A 145 -0.87 3.82 -28.24
C ILE A 145 -0.38 2.37 -28.26
N ILE A 146 0.14 1.89 -29.40
CA ILE A 146 0.71 0.53 -29.54
C ILE A 146 1.84 0.30 -28.52
N LEU A 147 2.74 1.27 -28.34
CA LEU A 147 3.83 1.15 -27.36
C LEU A 147 3.28 0.96 -25.93
N HIS A 148 2.33 1.79 -25.51
CA HIS A 148 1.76 1.70 -24.16
C HIS A 148 0.95 0.41 -23.97
N PHE A 149 0.21 -0.01 -25.00
CA PHE A 149 -0.49 -1.30 -25.01
C PHE A 149 0.50 -2.47 -24.88
N GLY A 150 1.63 -2.44 -25.59
CA GLY A 150 2.69 -3.44 -25.48
C GLY A 150 3.26 -3.54 -24.05
N ILE A 151 3.41 -2.40 -23.36
CA ILE A 151 3.86 -2.38 -21.95
C ILE A 151 2.82 -2.99 -21.03
N ILE A 152 1.52 -2.69 -21.21
CA ILE A 152 0.44 -3.30 -20.44
C ILE A 152 0.37 -4.80 -20.70
N LEU A 153 0.47 -5.23 -21.96
CA LEU A 153 0.46 -6.65 -22.32
C LEU A 153 1.63 -7.40 -21.68
N ALA A 154 2.83 -6.82 -21.72
CA ALA A 154 3.99 -7.40 -21.07
C ALA A 154 3.84 -7.47 -19.55
N LEU A 155 3.33 -6.42 -18.91
CA LEU A 155 2.97 -6.46 -17.49
C LEU A 155 2.00 -7.60 -17.21
N GLY A 156 0.98 -7.77 -18.07
CA GLY A 156 0.05 -8.88 -18.04
C GLY A 156 0.78 -10.21 -18.03
N ILE A 157 1.67 -10.44 -19.01
CA ILE A 157 2.44 -11.70 -19.14
C ILE A 157 3.35 -11.94 -17.93
N PHE A 158 4.13 -10.96 -17.50
CA PHE A 158 5.07 -11.11 -16.38
C PHE A 158 4.38 -11.35 -15.04
N THR A 159 3.22 -10.72 -14.82
CA THR A 159 2.52 -10.76 -13.54
C THR A 159 1.31 -11.69 -13.53
N PHE A 160 1.05 -12.41 -14.63
CA PHE A 160 -0.06 -13.34 -14.71
C PHE A 160 0.07 -14.45 -13.66
N PRO A 161 -0.89 -14.60 -12.73
CA PRO A 161 -0.91 -15.69 -11.76
C PRO A 161 -1.82 -16.81 -12.27
N PRO A 162 -1.28 -17.93 -12.78
CA PRO A 162 -2.10 -19.02 -13.31
C PRO A 162 -3.04 -19.55 -12.22
N ARG A 163 -4.31 -19.78 -12.59
CA ARG A 163 -5.40 -20.21 -11.70
C ARG A 163 -5.76 -19.24 -10.57
N PHE A 164 -5.16 -18.04 -10.53
CA PHE A 164 -5.48 -16.97 -9.57
C PHE A 164 -5.65 -17.46 -8.12
N SER A 165 -4.53 -17.82 -7.50
CA SER A 165 -4.52 -18.25 -6.10
C SER A 165 -4.98 -17.19 -5.12
N ILE A 166 -5.38 -17.65 -3.94
CA ILE A 166 -5.82 -16.80 -2.85
C ILE A 166 -5.20 -17.25 -1.52
N SER A 167 -4.95 -16.30 -0.62
CA SER A 167 -4.83 -16.60 0.80
C SER A 167 -6.23 -16.72 1.40
N GLY A 168 -6.56 -17.90 1.97
CA GLY A 168 -7.88 -18.14 2.54
C GLY A 168 -8.25 -17.17 3.66
N VAL A 169 -7.30 -16.78 4.51
CA VAL A 169 -7.54 -15.81 5.60
C VAL A 169 -7.71 -14.40 5.04
N ASP A 170 -6.81 -13.93 4.18
CA ASP A 170 -6.81 -12.52 3.77
C ASP A 170 -7.95 -12.17 2.83
N TYR A 171 -8.42 -13.14 2.05
CA TYR A 171 -9.63 -12.97 1.26
C TYR A 171 -10.91 -13.03 2.10
N SER A 172 -10.92 -13.71 3.26
CA SER A 172 -12.12 -13.76 4.10
C SER A 172 -12.49 -12.39 4.66
N TYR A 173 -11.51 -11.50 4.90
CA TYR A 173 -11.72 -10.10 5.30
C TYR A 173 -12.50 -9.26 4.27
N PHE A 174 -12.53 -9.68 3.00
CA PHE A 174 -13.27 -9.01 1.94
C PHE A 174 -14.55 -9.78 1.60
N PHE A 175 -14.46 -11.10 1.42
CA PHE A 175 -15.59 -11.94 1.04
C PHE A 175 -16.71 -11.94 2.07
N GLY A 176 -16.37 -12.01 3.36
CA GLY A 176 -17.35 -11.97 4.45
C GLY A 176 -18.18 -10.69 4.37
N PRO A 177 -17.58 -9.49 4.50
CA PRO A 177 -18.33 -8.23 4.46
C PRO A 177 -19.09 -8.00 3.15
N ILE A 178 -18.49 -8.33 2.00
CA ILE A 178 -19.16 -8.20 0.69
C ILE A 178 -20.47 -9.01 0.67
N ARG A 179 -20.41 -10.26 1.16
CA ARG A 179 -21.57 -11.15 1.15
C ARG A 179 -22.63 -10.71 2.15
N GLU A 180 -22.22 -10.29 3.35
CA GLU A 180 -23.15 -9.83 4.37
C GLU A 180 -23.90 -8.55 3.94
N ILE A 181 -23.21 -7.59 3.31
CA ILE A 181 -23.88 -6.40 2.74
C ILE A 181 -24.76 -6.81 1.57
N ALA A 182 -24.29 -7.72 0.71
CA ALA A 182 -25.10 -8.25 -0.37
C ALA A 182 -26.37 -8.95 0.15
N SER A 183 -26.38 -9.45 1.39
CA SER A 183 -27.55 -10.04 2.06
C SER A 183 -28.50 -9.03 2.73
N GLY A 184 -28.16 -7.73 2.75
CA GLY A 184 -29.00 -6.67 3.29
C GLY A 184 -28.48 -5.99 4.56
N LYS A 185 -27.29 -6.35 5.07
CA LYS A 185 -26.71 -5.71 6.26
C LYS A 185 -26.00 -4.38 5.93
N THR A 186 -26.02 -3.43 6.86
CA THR A 186 -25.26 -2.16 6.73
C THR A 186 -23.84 -2.30 7.30
N ILE A 187 -22.82 -1.83 6.56
CA ILE A 187 -21.43 -1.76 7.02
C ILE A 187 -21.25 -0.82 8.21
N TYR A 188 -20.42 -1.21 9.17
CA TYR A 188 -20.13 -0.57 10.47
C TYR A 188 -21.30 -0.45 11.46
N THR A 189 -22.55 -0.45 10.99
CA THR A 189 -23.74 -0.52 11.84
C THR A 189 -24.06 -1.95 12.25
N GLU A 190 -24.13 -2.87 11.28
CA GLU A 190 -24.55 -4.26 11.50
C GLU A 190 -23.48 -5.30 11.20
N ILE A 191 -22.42 -4.92 10.50
CA ILE A 191 -21.21 -5.73 10.32
C ILE A 191 -19.99 -4.84 10.48
N SER A 192 -18.83 -5.40 10.77
CA SER A 192 -17.59 -4.63 10.68
C SER A 192 -16.74 -5.01 9.47
N SER A 193 -15.87 -4.08 9.07
CA SER A 193 -14.79 -4.35 8.12
C SER A 193 -13.47 -3.84 8.67
N GLN A 194 -12.42 -4.64 8.53
CA GLN A 194 -11.08 -4.30 9.04
C GLN A 194 -10.29 -3.46 8.04
N TYR A 195 -10.34 -3.79 6.75
CA TYR A 195 -9.41 -3.24 5.77
C TYR A 195 -10.06 -2.28 4.76
N GLY A 196 -11.39 -2.30 4.53
CA GLY A 196 -12.03 -1.49 3.49
C GLY A 196 -13.33 -0.82 3.91
N PHE A 197 -13.68 0.26 3.20
CA PHE A 197 -14.98 0.92 3.36
C PHE A 197 -15.66 1.07 2.01
N LEU A 198 -15.32 2.09 1.22
CA LEU A 198 -15.91 2.28 -0.11
C LEU A 198 -15.48 1.16 -1.08
N SER A 199 -14.30 0.57 -0.90
CA SER A 199 -13.87 -0.62 -1.66
C SER A 199 -14.83 -1.81 -1.47
N ILE A 200 -15.26 -2.08 -0.24
CA ILE A 200 -16.22 -3.15 0.07
C ILE A 200 -17.61 -2.85 -0.51
N LEU A 201 -18.07 -1.60 -0.38
CA LEU A 201 -19.34 -1.16 -0.96
C LEU A 201 -19.33 -1.29 -2.49
N PHE A 202 -18.25 -0.86 -3.14
CA PHE A 202 -18.06 -0.98 -4.58
C PHE A 202 -18.04 -2.44 -5.04
N LEU A 203 -17.27 -3.31 -4.36
CA LEU A 203 -17.23 -4.74 -4.67
C LEU A 203 -18.58 -5.44 -4.44
N THR A 204 -19.35 -4.98 -3.45
CA THR A 204 -20.71 -5.47 -3.21
C THR A 204 -21.68 -5.06 -4.32
N ALA A 205 -21.57 -3.83 -4.81
CA ALA A 205 -22.37 -3.39 -5.96
C ALA A 205 -22.03 -4.23 -7.21
N LEU A 206 -20.74 -4.47 -7.47
CA LEU A 206 -20.30 -5.32 -8.59
C LEU A 206 -20.81 -6.77 -8.47
N SER A 207 -20.79 -7.35 -7.27
CA SER A 207 -21.24 -8.73 -7.07
C SER A 207 -22.77 -8.87 -7.22
N ARG A 208 -23.55 -7.88 -6.75
CA ARG A 208 -25.02 -7.87 -6.90
C ARG A 208 -25.48 -7.66 -8.33
N LEU A 209 -24.77 -6.85 -9.11
CA LEU A 209 -25.10 -6.61 -10.51
C LEU A 209 -24.69 -7.78 -11.44
N VAL A 210 -24.26 -8.92 -10.88
CA VAL A 210 -23.81 -10.15 -11.58
C VAL A 210 -22.59 -9.93 -12.49
N PHE A 211 -22.01 -8.73 -12.52
CA PHE A 211 -20.83 -8.43 -13.32
C PHE A 211 -19.59 -9.22 -12.90
N LEU A 212 -19.49 -9.61 -11.62
CA LEU A 212 -18.34 -10.35 -11.11
C LEU A 212 -18.75 -11.32 -9.99
N PRO A 213 -18.78 -12.64 -10.23
CA PRO A 213 -18.91 -13.61 -9.15
C PRO A 213 -17.77 -13.41 -8.15
N ILE A 214 -18.05 -13.59 -6.86
CA ILE A 214 -17.07 -13.33 -5.78
C ILE A 214 -15.76 -14.13 -5.99
N SER A 215 -15.84 -15.33 -6.58
CA SER A 215 -14.68 -16.15 -6.91
C SER A 215 -13.71 -15.54 -7.93
N TYR A 216 -14.13 -14.53 -8.69
CA TYR A 216 -13.32 -13.81 -9.66
C TYR A 216 -12.67 -12.53 -9.09
N LEU A 217 -12.87 -12.22 -7.81
CA LEU A 217 -12.18 -11.10 -7.15
C LEU A 217 -10.64 -11.10 -7.35
N PRO A 218 -9.93 -12.25 -7.31
CA PRO A 218 -8.50 -12.28 -7.57
C PRO A 218 -8.09 -11.76 -8.96
N ILE A 219 -8.94 -11.98 -9.97
CA ILE A 219 -8.70 -11.46 -11.32
C ILE A 219 -8.83 -9.95 -11.34
N LEU A 220 -9.86 -9.41 -10.67
CA LEU A 220 -10.03 -7.97 -10.53
C LEU A 220 -8.84 -7.34 -9.81
N ILE A 221 -8.36 -7.94 -8.72
CA ILE A 221 -7.17 -7.47 -7.99
C ILE A 221 -5.94 -7.48 -8.88
N TRP A 222 -5.75 -8.52 -9.69
CA TRP A 222 -4.66 -8.58 -10.66
C TRP A 222 -4.77 -7.47 -11.72
N LEU A 223 -5.95 -7.17 -12.25
CA LEU A 223 -6.14 -6.05 -13.19
C LEU A 223 -5.80 -4.69 -12.53
N LEU A 224 -6.18 -4.50 -11.26
CA LEU A 224 -5.78 -3.31 -10.50
C LEU A 224 -4.27 -3.24 -10.29
N LEU A 225 -3.58 -4.38 -10.13
CA LEU A 225 -2.12 -4.45 -10.06
C LEU A 225 -1.46 -3.98 -11.37
N LEU A 226 -1.98 -4.43 -12.52
CA LEU A 226 -1.51 -3.99 -13.84
C LEU A 226 -1.65 -2.47 -13.99
N MET A 227 -2.80 -1.92 -13.60
CA MET A 227 -3.05 -0.49 -13.61
C MET A 227 -2.05 0.25 -12.71
N GLN A 228 -1.80 -0.26 -11.50
CA GLN A 228 -0.86 0.32 -10.55
C GLN A 228 0.55 0.43 -11.14
N TYR A 229 1.09 -0.69 -11.66
CA TYR A 229 2.44 -0.71 -12.24
C TYR A 229 2.55 0.15 -13.51
N TYR A 230 1.52 0.14 -14.35
CA TYR A 230 1.49 0.99 -15.54
C TYR A 230 1.48 2.48 -15.19
N ILE A 231 0.72 2.89 -14.17
CA ILE A 231 0.71 4.29 -13.71
C ILE A 231 2.10 4.68 -13.18
N CYS A 232 2.75 3.83 -12.38
CA CYS A 232 4.13 4.07 -11.94
C CYS A 232 5.09 4.27 -13.12
N PHE A 233 5.05 3.37 -14.11
CA PHE A 233 5.82 3.51 -15.34
C PHE A 233 5.54 4.85 -16.04
N TYR A 234 4.27 5.21 -16.21
CA TYR A 234 3.86 6.44 -16.88
C TYR A 234 4.39 7.68 -16.15
N LEU A 235 4.30 7.71 -14.82
CA LEU A 235 4.81 8.80 -13.99
C LEU A 235 6.34 8.96 -14.13
N ILE A 236 7.09 7.85 -14.05
CA ILE A 236 8.56 7.85 -14.19
C ILE A 236 8.96 8.28 -15.61
N TYR A 237 8.28 7.78 -16.64
CA TYR A 237 8.50 8.16 -18.03
C TYR A 237 8.27 9.65 -18.24
N ARG A 238 7.16 10.17 -17.73
CA ARG A 238 6.81 11.57 -17.87
C ARG A 238 7.79 12.50 -17.15
N GLN A 239 8.26 12.12 -15.97
CA GLN A 239 9.21 12.90 -15.17
C GLN A 239 10.60 12.94 -15.82
N SER A 240 11.12 11.77 -16.18
CA SER A 240 12.50 11.62 -16.70
C SER A 240 12.63 11.99 -18.17
N GLY A 241 11.55 11.89 -18.95
CA GLY A 241 11.56 12.00 -20.42
C GLY A 241 12.27 10.82 -21.11
N SER A 242 12.66 9.77 -20.38
CA SER A 242 13.44 8.65 -20.89
C SER A 242 12.68 7.33 -20.76
N LEU A 243 12.46 6.66 -21.89
CA LEU A 243 11.83 5.34 -21.90
C LEU A 243 12.70 4.30 -21.19
N ILE A 244 14.01 4.33 -21.41
CA ILE A 244 14.95 3.38 -20.76
C ILE A 244 14.90 3.56 -19.24
N TRP A 245 14.91 4.81 -18.76
CA TRP A 245 14.80 5.10 -17.33
C TRP A 245 13.49 4.58 -16.73
N ALA A 246 12.38 4.78 -17.44
CA ALA A 246 11.07 4.30 -17.02
C ALA A 246 10.97 2.77 -17.04
N LEU A 247 11.60 2.10 -18.00
CA LEU A 247 11.66 0.64 -18.05
C LEU A 247 12.50 0.09 -16.89
N ILE A 248 13.67 0.67 -16.60
CA ILE A 248 14.45 0.27 -15.42
C ILE A 248 13.61 0.47 -14.14
N GLY A 249 12.93 1.62 -14.00
CA GLY A 249 12.04 1.86 -12.86
C GLY A 249 10.91 0.84 -12.73
N LEU A 250 10.24 0.52 -13.84
CA LEU A 250 9.19 -0.50 -13.88
C LEU A 250 9.73 -1.89 -13.51
N LEU A 251 10.87 -2.28 -14.07
CA LEU A 251 11.51 -3.57 -13.80
C LEU A 251 12.03 -3.66 -12.37
N SER A 252 12.49 -2.56 -11.78
CA SER A 252 12.84 -2.48 -10.36
C SER A 252 11.62 -2.69 -9.47
N ILE A 253 10.50 -2.04 -9.78
CA ILE A 253 9.23 -2.24 -9.07
C ILE A 253 8.78 -3.70 -9.19
N LEU A 254 8.77 -4.28 -10.39
CA LEU A 254 8.41 -5.68 -10.59
C LEU A 254 9.35 -6.63 -9.84
N THR A 255 10.66 -6.41 -9.91
CA THR A 255 11.64 -7.26 -9.26
C THR A 255 11.40 -7.27 -7.75
N ILE A 256 11.34 -6.08 -7.13
CA ILE A 256 11.30 -5.94 -5.68
C ILE A 256 9.89 -6.21 -5.11
N ASN A 257 8.85 -5.63 -5.68
CA ASN A 257 7.49 -5.72 -5.14
C ASN A 257 6.78 -7.03 -5.52
N TYR A 258 7.18 -7.70 -6.60
CA TYR A 258 6.47 -8.88 -7.12
C TYR A 258 7.31 -10.16 -7.15
N PHE A 259 8.55 -10.13 -7.67
CA PHE A 259 9.35 -11.36 -7.86
C PHE A 259 10.21 -11.75 -6.65
N THR A 260 10.62 -10.80 -5.81
CA THR A 260 11.47 -11.09 -4.63
C THR A 260 10.67 -11.39 -3.37
N VAL A 261 9.34 -11.33 -3.43
CA VAL A 261 8.44 -11.67 -2.32
C VAL A 261 8.02 -13.14 -2.44
N ARG A 262 7.98 -13.87 -1.32
CA ARG A 262 7.54 -15.28 -1.31
C ARG A 262 6.06 -15.44 -1.63
N VAL A 263 5.30 -14.37 -1.49
CA VAL A 263 3.87 -14.38 -1.74
C VAL A 263 3.50 -13.20 -2.59
N ILE A 264 2.59 -13.44 -3.53
CA ILE A 264 2.31 -12.52 -4.61
C ILE A 264 1.32 -11.47 -4.10
N PRO A 265 1.46 -10.17 -4.44
CA PRO A 265 0.53 -9.12 -4.01
C PRO A 265 -0.95 -9.38 -4.36
N THR A 266 -1.23 -10.26 -5.33
CA THR A 266 -2.60 -10.67 -5.70
C THR A 266 -3.20 -11.67 -4.71
N ASP A 267 -2.39 -12.41 -3.95
CA ASP A 267 -2.86 -13.37 -2.95
C ASP A 267 -3.29 -12.68 -1.64
N TYR A 268 -2.90 -11.41 -1.45
CA TYR A 268 -3.19 -10.58 -0.27
C TYR A 268 -3.85 -9.24 -0.64
N PRO A 269 -5.19 -9.21 -0.75
CA PRO A 269 -5.90 -8.01 -1.22
C PRO A 269 -5.60 -6.75 -0.37
N GLN A 270 -5.45 -6.91 0.94
CA GLN A 270 -5.19 -5.82 1.89
C GLN A 270 -3.80 -5.18 1.76
N SER A 271 -2.77 -5.91 1.31
CA SER A 271 -1.41 -5.38 1.12
C SER A 271 -1.11 -5.09 -0.36
N GLY A 272 -2.05 -5.39 -1.25
CA GLY A 272 -1.92 -5.22 -2.68
C GLY A 272 -2.57 -3.93 -3.23
N PRO A 273 -3.02 -3.96 -4.49
CA PRO A 273 -3.45 -2.76 -5.20
C PRO A 273 -4.78 -2.19 -4.69
N LEU A 274 -5.61 -2.96 -3.98
CA LEU A 274 -6.82 -2.42 -3.36
C LEU A 274 -6.50 -1.33 -2.33
N ARG A 275 -5.37 -1.46 -1.61
CA ARG A 275 -4.92 -0.44 -0.64
C ARG A 275 -4.14 0.69 -1.32
N TRP A 276 -3.20 0.36 -2.20
CA TRP A 276 -2.18 1.31 -2.65
C TRP A 276 -2.49 2.07 -3.95
N LEU A 277 -3.30 1.49 -4.84
CA LEU A 277 -3.67 2.14 -6.10
C LEU A 277 -4.34 3.51 -5.92
N PRO A 278 -5.20 3.76 -4.90
CA PRO A 278 -5.75 5.09 -4.64
C PRO A 278 -4.68 6.18 -4.51
N LEU A 279 -3.61 5.94 -3.75
CA LEU A 279 -2.52 6.89 -3.54
C LEU A 279 -1.75 7.17 -4.84
N ILE A 280 -1.50 6.13 -5.64
CA ILE A 280 -0.80 6.26 -6.93
C ILE A 280 -1.70 6.96 -7.97
N THR A 281 -3.02 6.77 -7.88
CA THR A 281 -4.00 7.41 -8.76
C THR A 281 -4.09 8.93 -8.50
N THR A 282 -3.97 9.38 -7.26
CA THR A 282 -3.93 10.83 -6.98
C THR A 282 -2.66 11.48 -7.52
N LEU A 283 -1.50 10.80 -7.47
CA LEU A 283 -0.28 11.24 -8.15
C LEU A 283 -0.46 11.33 -9.67
N PHE A 284 -1.09 10.34 -10.28
CA PHE A 284 -1.43 10.37 -11.70
C PHE A 284 -2.31 11.57 -12.05
N LEU A 285 -3.39 11.79 -11.28
CA LEU A 285 -4.29 12.91 -11.49
C LEU A 285 -3.55 14.24 -11.33
N LEU A 286 -2.74 14.40 -10.28
CA LEU A 286 -1.92 15.60 -10.07
C LEU A 286 -0.97 15.82 -11.25
N SER A 287 -0.36 14.76 -11.79
CA SER A 287 0.50 14.90 -12.98
C SER A 287 -0.28 15.47 -14.18
N LYS A 288 -1.57 15.12 -14.33
CA LYS A 288 -2.42 15.57 -15.44
C LYS A 288 -2.94 16.99 -15.23
N VAL A 289 -3.47 17.27 -14.04
CA VAL A 289 -4.08 18.56 -13.69
C VAL A 289 -3.01 19.63 -13.42
N LYS A 290 -1.85 19.23 -12.90
CA LYS A 290 -0.68 20.07 -12.58
C LYS A 290 -0.91 21.15 -11.53
N ASP A 291 -2.00 21.08 -10.79
CA ASP A 291 -2.33 22.01 -9.71
C ASP A 291 -2.87 21.23 -8.51
N ILE A 292 -2.11 21.21 -7.43
CA ILE A 292 -2.47 20.58 -6.15
C ILE A 292 -3.67 21.26 -5.46
N THR A 293 -3.98 22.52 -5.83
CA THR A 293 -5.11 23.28 -5.27
C THR A 293 -6.38 23.17 -6.11
N SER A 294 -6.34 22.45 -7.23
CA SER A 294 -7.50 22.25 -8.09
C SER A 294 -8.60 21.46 -7.39
N TYR A 295 -9.85 21.92 -7.52
CA TYR A 295 -11.02 21.22 -6.97
C TYR A 295 -11.09 19.76 -7.44
N LYS A 296 -10.66 19.46 -8.67
CA LYS A 296 -10.68 18.09 -9.22
C LYS A 296 -9.74 17.16 -8.45
N VAL A 297 -8.56 17.65 -8.11
CA VAL A 297 -7.57 16.91 -7.33
C VAL A 297 -8.07 16.75 -5.89
N ILE A 298 -8.57 17.82 -5.29
CA ILE A 298 -9.10 17.82 -3.92
C ILE A 298 -10.29 16.87 -3.77
N PHE A 299 -11.26 16.92 -4.70
CA PHE A 299 -12.40 16.03 -4.71
C PHE A 299 -11.99 14.57 -4.87
N CYS A 300 -11.04 14.28 -5.77
CA CYS A 300 -10.51 12.93 -5.94
C CYS A 300 -9.79 12.42 -4.69
N ILE A 301 -9.01 13.28 -4.02
CA ILE A 301 -8.39 12.95 -2.72
C ILE A 301 -9.46 12.61 -1.68
N ALA A 302 -10.52 13.42 -1.58
CA ALA A 302 -11.61 13.16 -0.64
C ALA A 302 -12.32 11.83 -0.94
N LEU A 303 -12.58 11.51 -2.20
CA LEU A 303 -13.21 10.25 -2.61
C LEU A 303 -12.34 9.04 -2.30
N LEU A 304 -11.07 9.12 -2.68
CA LEU A 304 -10.12 8.03 -2.49
C LEU A 304 -9.73 7.84 -1.02
N ALA A 305 -9.88 8.87 -0.18
CA ALA A 305 -9.71 8.74 1.27
C ALA A 305 -10.73 7.80 1.93
N PHE A 306 -11.91 7.63 1.33
CA PHE A 306 -12.91 6.66 1.80
C PHE A 306 -12.75 5.26 1.21
N TRP A 307 -11.85 5.06 0.24
CA TRP A 307 -11.65 3.75 -0.41
C TRP A 307 -11.26 2.67 0.60
N MET A 308 -10.13 2.90 1.29
CA MET A 308 -9.61 2.09 2.39
C MET A 308 -9.13 3.08 3.46
N ILE A 309 -9.67 2.99 4.68
CA ILE A 309 -9.61 4.10 5.64
C ILE A 309 -8.18 4.39 6.10
N ASP A 310 -7.36 3.36 6.30
CA ASP A 310 -5.95 3.49 6.70
C ASP A 310 -5.12 4.26 5.65
N SER A 311 -5.12 3.78 4.41
CA SER A 311 -4.46 4.46 3.28
C SER A 311 -5.07 5.84 2.98
N GLY A 312 -6.35 6.02 3.28
CA GLY A 312 -7.04 7.30 3.14
C GLY A 312 -6.52 8.35 4.13
N ILE A 313 -6.25 7.97 5.37
CA ILE A 313 -5.59 8.84 6.36
C ILE A 313 -4.20 9.24 5.87
N GLU A 314 -3.41 8.29 5.36
CA GLU A 314 -2.08 8.56 4.80
C GLU A 314 -2.14 9.56 3.63
N LEU A 315 -3.12 9.39 2.73
CA LEU A 315 -3.36 10.29 1.60
C LEU A 315 -3.72 11.71 2.04
N LEU A 316 -4.61 11.84 3.03
CA LEU A 316 -4.99 13.14 3.60
C LEU A 316 -3.78 13.83 4.26
N LEU A 317 -3.01 13.09 5.06
CA LEU A 317 -1.80 13.62 5.69
C LEU A 317 -0.75 14.06 4.67
N ALA A 318 -0.55 13.27 3.60
CA ALA A 318 0.37 13.62 2.52
C ALA A 318 -0.06 14.92 1.80
N TYR A 319 -1.35 15.09 1.57
CA TYR A 319 -1.89 16.31 0.98
C TYR A 319 -1.69 17.53 1.89
N LEU A 320 -2.05 17.41 3.18
CA LEU A 320 -1.91 18.47 4.16
C LEU A 320 -0.45 18.91 4.34
N ALA A 321 0.48 17.96 4.44
CA ALA A 321 1.91 18.24 4.52
C ALA A 321 2.42 18.95 3.25
N THR A 322 1.93 18.55 2.07
CA THR A 322 2.30 19.17 0.80
C THR A 322 1.86 20.63 0.72
N ILE A 323 0.59 20.91 1.05
CA ILE A 323 0.06 22.28 1.07
C ILE A 323 0.79 23.13 2.13
N PHE A 324 1.08 22.55 3.30
CA PHE A 324 1.87 23.21 4.35
C PHE A 324 3.26 23.63 3.86
N PHE A 325 4.00 22.75 3.18
CA PHE A 325 5.32 23.10 2.64
C PHE A 325 5.27 24.13 1.50
N PHE A 326 4.23 24.11 0.68
CA PHE A 326 4.01 25.16 -0.32
C PHE A 326 3.72 26.52 0.31
N TRP A 327 2.97 26.54 1.41
CA TRP A 327 2.75 27.75 2.20
C TRP A 327 4.03 28.25 2.86
N LEU A 328 4.78 27.35 3.51
CA LEU A 328 6.02 27.66 4.21
C LEU A 328 7.08 28.28 3.27
N THR A 329 7.16 27.77 2.03
CA THR A 329 8.04 28.31 0.98
C THR A 329 7.48 29.55 0.28
N LYS A 330 6.29 30.03 0.66
CA LYS A 330 5.54 31.15 0.04
C LYS A 330 5.21 30.93 -1.45
N LEU A 331 5.19 29.67 -1.89
CA LEU A 331 4.76 29.29 -3.25
C LEU A 331 3.22 29.25 -3.35
N LEU A 332 2.52 29.10 -2.23
CA LEU A 332 1.07 29.27 -2.13
C LEU A 332 0.73 30.35 -1.07
N PRO A 333 -0.15 31.32 -1.40
CA PRO A 333 -0.64 32.29 -0.42
C PRO A 333 -1.60 31.63 0.57
N LEU A 334 -1.65 32.14 1.81
CA LEU A 334 -2.51 31.62 2.89
C LEU A 334 -3.98 31.52 2.46
N LYS A 335 -4.50 32.48 1.70
CA LYS A 335 -5.89 32.46 1.18
C LYS A 335 -6.17 31.21 0.32
N LYS A 336 -5.24 30.81 -0.55
CA LYS A 336 -5.40 29.59 -1.38
C LYS A 336 -5.29 28.32 -0.54
N VAL A 337 -4.43 28.32 0.48
CA VAL A 337 -4.32 27.22 1.45
C VAL A 337 -5.65 27.02 2.17
N LEU A 338 -6.19 28.08 2.78
CA LEU A 338 -7.48 28.04 3.48
C LEU A 338 -8.62 27.60 2.55
N SER A 339 -8.68 28.14 1.33
CA SER A 339 -9.66 27.74 0.32
C SER A 339 -9.54 26.26 -0.08
N SER A 340 -8.32 25.73 -0.17
CA SER A 340 -8.08 24.31 -0.48
C SER A 340 -8.50 23.41 0.69
N LEU A 341 -8.19 23.79 1.92
CA LEU A 341 -8.62 23.07 3.13
C LEU A 341 -10.14 23.06 3.28
N PHE A 342 -10.79 24.20 3.03
CA PHE A 342 -12.25 24.31 3.00
C PHE A 342 -12.83 23.40 1.91
N SER A 343 -12.30 23.45 0.69
CA SER A 343 -12.74 22.58 -0.41
C SER A 343 -12.58 21.10 -0.07
N LEU A 344 -11.50 20.72 0.61
CA LEU A 344 -11.28 19.35 1.06
C LEU A 344 -12.34 18.93 2.11
N PHE A 345 -12.57 19.77 3.12
CA PHE A 345 -13.58 19.52 4.15
C PHE A 345 -14.99 19.35 3.55
N PHE A 346 -15.41 20.26 2.66
CA PHE A 346 -16.71 20.15 2.00
C PHE A 346 -16.80 18.96 1.05
N SER A 347 -15.72 18.59 0.37
CA SER A 347 -15.69 17.39 -0.47
C SER A 347 -15.85 16.12 0.37
N LEU A 348 -15.16 16.03 1.52
CA LEU A 348 -15.31 14.91 2.45
C LEU A 348 -16.74 14.82 2.99
N LEU A 349 -17.31 15.95 3.39
CA LEU A 349 -18.70 16.02 3.87
C LEU A 349 -19.71 15.63 2.78
N ALA A 350 -19.53 16.12 1.56
CA ALA A 350 -20.42 15.81 0.44
C ALA A 350 -20.41 14.31 0.10
N ILE A 351 -19.22 13.69 0.07
CA ILE A 351 -19.07 12.25 -0.20
C ILE A 351 -19.67 11.42 0.93
N PHE A 352 -19.43 11.83 2.17
CA PHE A 352 -20.05 11.23 3.35
C PHE A 352 -21.59 11.25 3.25
N THR A 353 -22.17 12.43 2.99
CA THR A 353 -23.61 12.60 2.87
C THR A 353 -24.17 11.81 1.70
N MET A 354 -23.47 11.78 0.56
CA MET A 354 -23.85 10.98 -0.60
C MET A 354 -23.92 9.49 -0.26
N ILE A 355 -22.93 8.94 0.45
CA ILE A 355 -22.91 7.53 0.84
C ILE A 355 -24.11 7.21 1.75
N GLN A 356 -24.44 8.08 2.70
CA GLN A 356 -25.60 7.90 3.59
C GLN A 356 -26.93 7.97 2.85
N ILE A 357 -27.09 8.94 1.93
CA ILE A 357 -28.29 9.08 1.10
C ILE A 357 -28.47 7.82 0.23
N VAL A 358 -27.40 7.32 -0.39
CA VAL A 358 -27.45 6.09 -1.19
C VAL A 358 -27.88 4.89 -0.33
N HIS A 359 -27.37 4.76 0.90
CA HIS A 359 -27.81 3.69 1.80
C HIS A 359 -29.30 3.81 2.15
N LEU A 360 -29.77 5.01 2.47
CA LEU A 360 -31.17 5.26 2.77
C LEU A 360 -32.09 4.93 1.58
N ILE A 361 -31.73 5.36 0.37
CA ILE A 361 -32.48 5.07 -0.87
C ILE A 361 -32.54 3.56 -1.14
N LEU A 362 -31.46 2.83 -0.84
CA LEU A 362 -31.38 1.38 -1.02
C LEU A 362 -32.03 0.57 0.13
N GLY A 363 -32.67 1.24 1.10
CA GLY A 363 -33.37 0.60 2.22
C GLY A 363 -32.44 0.05 3.31
N TYR A 364 -31.17 0.42 3.31
CA TYR A 364 -30.23 0.07 4.37
C TYR A 364 -30.36 1.01 5.57
N LYS A 365 -29.94 0.54 6.75
CA LYS A 365 -29.71 1.42 7.89
C LYS A 365 -28.59 2.41 7.57
N LEU A 366 -28.60 3.56 8.23
CA LEU A 366 -27.50 4.53 8.17
C LEU A 366 -26.23 3.92 8.77
N ILE A 367 -25.08 4.33 8.22
CA ILE A 367 -23.76 3.89 8.68
C ILE A 367 -23.38 4.62 9.96
N ASP A 368 -23.00 3.87 11.00
CA ASP A 368 -22.39 4.37 12.23
C ASP A 368 -20.90 4.68 12.01
N PHE A 369 -20.61 5.85 11.47
CA PHE A 369 -19.23 6.30 11.23
C PHE A 369 -18.38 6.47 12.50
N PRO A 370 -18.89 6.95 13.66
CA PRO A 370 -18.13 6.94 14.89
C PRO A 370 -17.52 5.58 15.22
N SER A 371 -18.23 4.49 14.95
CA SER A 371 -17.70 3.13 15.16
C SER A 371 -16.46 2.80 14.32
N ILE A 372 -16.28 3.44 13.16
CA ILE A 372 -15.08 3.29 12.32
C ILE A 372 -13.85 3.77 13.09
N PHE A 373 -13.92 4.99 13.65
CA PHE A 373 -12.83 5.57 14.41
C PHE A 373 -12.57 4.80 15.71
N VAL A 374 -13.61 4.28 16.35
CA VAL A 374 -13.47 3.39 17.52
C VAL A 374 -12.68 2.14 17.14
N LYS A 375 -13.02 1.47 16.03
CA LYS A 375 -12.27 0.30 15.56
C LYS A 375 -10.84 0.66 15.22
N ILE A 376 -10.59 1.71 14.44
CA ILE A 376 -9.21 2.13 14.09
C ILE A 376 -8.39 2.39 15.35
N ARG A 377 -8.95 3.12 16.32
CA ARG A 377 -8.27 3.38 17.60
C ARG A 377 -7.96 2.08 18.36
N GLN A 378 -8.89 1.13 18.38
CA GLN A 378 -8.70 -0.17 19.00
C GLN A 378 -7.54 -0.95 18.35
N TYR A 379 -7.44 -0.95 17.02
CA TYR A 379 -6.35 -1.62 16.30
C TYR A 379 -5.00 -0.91 16.45
N ALA A 380 -4.98 0.40 16.26
CA ALA A 380 -3.77 1.20 16.28
C ALA A 380 -3.22 1.41 17.69
N GLY A 381 -4.10 1.67 18.67
CA GLY A 381 -3.72 1.95 20.05
C GLY A 381 -3.30 0.70 20.83
N SER A 382 -3.85 -0.46 20.49
CA SER A 382 -3.50 -1.69 21.19
C SER A 382 -2.27 -2.37 20.61
N GLY A 383 -1.89 -2.09 19.36
CA GLY A 383 -0.65 -2.61 18.76
C GLY A 383 -0.73 -4.06 18.31
N PHE A 384 -1.87 -4.44 17.72
CA PHE A 384 -2.05 -5.76 17.12
C PHE A 384 -1.12 -5.93 15.91
N GLY A 385 -0.25 -6.94 15.96
CA GLY A 385 0.73 -7.21 14.91
C GLY A 385 1.82 -6.15 14.77
N MET A 386 2.02 -5.32 15.80
CA MET A 386 3.13 -4.36 15.81
C MET A 386 4.44 -5.07 16.17
N LEU A 387 5.49 -4.77 15.42
CA LEU A 387 6.83 -5.28 15.65
C LEU A 387 7.79 -4.11 15.80
N PRO A 388 8.70 -4.16 16.79
CA PRO A 388 9.63 -3.08 17.03
C PRO A 388 10.58 -2.91 15.85
N LEU A 389 10.85 -1.67 15.45
CA LEU A 389 11.86 -1.40 14.44
C LEU A 389 13.27 -1.74 14.97
N GLU A 390 14.05 -2.47 14.16
CA GLU A 390 15.45 -2.75 14.43
C GLU A 390 16.33 -1.50 14.23
N PHE A 391 17.39 -1.36 15.04
CA PHE A 391 18.30 -0.21 14.95
C PHE A 391 19.06 -0.16 13.62
N LYS A 392 19.40 -1.32 13.06
CA LYS A 392 20.04 -1.44 11.76
C LYS A 392 19.03 -1.98 10.76
N ASN A 393 18.53 -1.13 9.86
CA ASN A 393 17.45 -1.51 8.96
C ASN A 393 17.67 -0.95 7.55
N TYR A 394 17.24 -1.70 6.54
CA TYR A 394 17.29 -1.25 5.14
C TYR A 394 16.30 -0.10 4.87
N PHE A 395 15.30 0.07 5.74
CA PHE A 395 14.32 1.16 5.71
C PHE A 395 14.94 2.57 5.78
N TRP A 396 16.16 2.73 6.31
CA TRP A 396 16.83 4.02 6.39
C TRP A 396 17.05 4.69 5.01
N LEU A 397 17.07 3.91 3.93
CA LEU A 397 17.06 4.46 2.56
C LEU A 397 15.80 5.30 2.28
N THR A 398 14.65 4.95 2.84
CA THR A 398 13.41 5.72 2.68
C THR A 398 13.58 7.13 3.24
N ILE A 399 14.17 7.27 4.42
CA ILE A 399 14.44 8.58 5.05
C ILE A 399 15.46 9.37 4.24
N LEU A 400 16.52 8.72 3.79
CA LEU A 400 17.54 9.34 2.93
C LEU A 400 16.90 9.98 1.68
N PHE A 401 16.06 9.23 0.97
CA PHE A 401 15.41 9.73 -0.25
C PHE A 401 14.29 10.73 0.03
N TYR A 402 13.64 10.65 1.19
CA TYR A 402 12.70 11.68 1.63
C TYR A 402 13.42 13.02 1.81
N PHE A 403 14.50 13.07 2.59
CA PHE A 403 15.28 14.30 2.79
C PHE A 403 15.95 14.79 1.51
N ALA A 404 16.44 13.89 0.64
CA ALA A 404 16.95 14.28 -0.68
C ALA A 404 15.89 15.05 -1.48
N SER A 405 14.64 14.58 -1.44
CA SER A 405 13.52 15.17 -2.16
C SER A 405 13.10 16.52 -1.57
N ILE A 406 13.08 16.65 -0.24
CA ILE A 406 12.82 17.92 0.46
C ILE A 406 13.92 18.96 0.15
N ILE A 407 15.19 18.58 0.24
CA ILE A 407 16.31 19.49 -0.07
C ILE A 407 16.26 19.95 -1.53
N TYR A 408 15.97 19.03 -2.46
CA TYR A 408 15.78 19.38 -3.87
C TYR A 408 14.60 20.34 -4.08
N PHE A 409 13.46 20.08 -3.43
CA PHE A 409 12.29 20.95 -3.44
C PHE A 409 12.63 22.37 -2.96
N LEU A 410 13.26 22.50 -1.79
CA LEU A 410 13.63 23.79 -1.21
C LEU A 410 14.60 24.56 -2.10
N LYS A 411 15.63 23.90 -2.63
CA LYS A 411 16.58 24.50 -3.55
C LYS A 411 15.89 25.09 -4.78
N THR A 412 14.93 24.36 -5.34
CA THR A 412 14.17 24.79 -6.51
C THR A 412 13.23 25.95 -6.18
N ALA A 413 12.51 25.86 -5.06
CA ALA A 413 11.62 26.91 -4.57
C ALA A 413 12.36 28.24 -4.36
N PHE A 414 13.54 28.22 -3.73
CA PHE A 414 14.33 29.43 -3.50
C PHE A 414 15.01 29.97 -4.76
N LYS A 415 15.38 29.11 -5.73
CA LYS A 415 15.94 29.55 -7.02
C LYS A 415 14.90 30.32 -7.85
N ASN A 416 13.68 29.81 -7.94
CA ASN A 416 12.61 30.42 -8.73
C ASN A 416 12.22 31.82 -8.20
N LYS A 417 12.36 32.06 -6.89
CA LYS A 417 12.14 33.40 -6.29
C LYS A 417 13.11 34.46 -6.82
N LYS A 418 14.36 34.10 -7.13
CA LYS A 418 15.36 35.05 -7.68
C LYS A 418 15.09 35.40 -9.14
N VAL A 419 14.49 34.47 -9.89
CA VAL A 419 14.16 34.66 -11.31
C VAL A 419 12.91 35.55 -11.47
N GLY A 420 11.88 35.38 -10.63
CA GLY A 420 10.68 36.22 -10.66
C GLY A 420 10.94 37.72 -10.40
N VAL A 421 11.83 38.02 -9.44
CA VAL A 421 12.19 39.41 -9.09
C VAL A 421 13.00 40.09 -10.21
N THR A 422 13.88 39.35 -10.88
CA THR A 422 14.65 39.90 -12.02
C THR A 422 13.79 40.09 -13.26
N SER A 423 12.79 39.24 -13.49
CA SER A 423 11.82 39.44 -14.58
C SER A 423 10.87 40.61 -14.36
N GLU A 424 10.41 40.89 -13.13
CA GLU A 424 9.54 42.06 -12.86
C GLU A 424 10.28 43.40 -13.00
N VAL A 425 11.54 43.47 -12.57
CA VAL A 425 12.37 44.67 -12.73
C VAL A 425 12.70 44.92 -14.20
N THR A 426 13.01 43.86 -14.96
CA THR A 426 13.25 43.97 -16.41
C THR A 426 11.97 44.13 -17.25
N LEU A 427 10.79 43.77 -16.74
CA LEU A 427 9.49 44.06 -17.36
C LEU A 427 9.22 45.57 -17.37
N ARG A 428 9.51 46.26 -16.26
CA ARG A 428 9.42 47.73 -16.18
C ARG A 428 10.42 48.45 -17.09
N GLU A 429 11.57 47.85 -17.36
CA GLU A 429 12.60 48.43 -18.23
C GLU A 429 12.38 48.10 -19.72
N ALA A 430 11.73 46.96 -20.03
CA ALA A 430 11.50 46.52 -21.42
C ALA A 430 10.26 47.14 -22.08
N ASP A 431 9.30 47.68 -21.31
CA ASP A 431 8.18 48.45 -21.85
C ASP A 431 8.62 49.78 -22.50
N CYS A 432 9.91 50.13 -22.41
CA CYS A 432 10.51 51.35 -22.98
C CYS A 432 11.34 51.16 -24.26
N ALA A 433 11.45 49.95 -24.85
CA ALA A 433 12.34 49.76 -26.02
C ALA A 433 11.81 48.79 -27.11
N ASP A 434 11.99 49.19 -28.37
CA ASP A 434 11.57 48.54 -29.63
C ASP A 434 12.15 47.13 -29.93
N PHE A 435 12.81 46.47 -28.97
CA PHE A 435 13.43 45.14 -29.13
C PHE A 435 12.46 43.97 -28.83
N ALA A 436 11.17 44.11 -29.17
CA ALA A 436 10.10 43.27 -28.62
C ALA A 436 10.03 41.82 -29.15
N GLN A 437 10.42 41.54 -30.40
CA GLN A 437 10.15 40.23 -31.02
C GLN A 437 11.12 39.10 -30.63
N SER A 438 12.43 39.35 -30.55
CA SER A 438 13.39 38.31 -30.16
C SER A 438 13.33 38.02 -28.65
N LEU A 439 13.10 39.05 -27.82
CA LEU A 439 12.85 38.87 -26.40
C LEU A 439 11.52 38.14 -26.17
N ALA A 440 10.46 38.35 -26.95
CA ALA A 440 9.20 37.63 -26.76
C ALA A 440 9.33 36.11 -27.01
N ALA A 441 10.11 35.70 -28.01
CA ALA A 441 10.38 34.28 -28.28
C ALA A 441 11.23 33.64 -27.17
N GLU A 442 12.28 34.34 -26.70
CA GLU A 442 13.12 33.86 -25.60
C GLU A 442 12.33 33.84 -24.26
N LYS A 443 11.51 34.87 -24.01
CA LYS A 443 10.61 34.97 -22.84
C LYS A 443 9.52 33.90 -22.85
N GLY A 444 8.92 33.59 -24.01
CA GLY A 444 7.94 32.51 -24.16
C GLY A 444 8.53 31.13 -23.81
N SER A 445 9.80 30.90 -24.16
CA SER A 445 10.53 29.69 -23.76
C SER A 445 10.81 29.63 -22.25
N ARG A 446 11.17 30.77 -21.62
CA ARG A 446 11.48 30.84 -20.18
C ARG A 446 10.22 30.72 -19.30
N VAL A 447 9.08 31.25 -19.73
CA VAL A 447 7.80 31.13 -19.01
C VAL A 447 7.25 29.70 -19.07
N THR A 448 7.41 29.02 -20.21
CA THR A 448 7.01 27.61 -20.35
C THR A 448 7.92 26.66 -19.57
N GLU A 449 9.22 26.94 -19.48
CA GLU A 449 10.16 26.17 -18.68
C GLU A 449 9.95 26.33 -17.17
N SER A 450 9.63 27.55 -16.70
CA SER A 450 9.38 27.82 -15.27
C SER A 450 8.08 27.17 -14.76
N THR A 451 6.99 27.25 -15.51
CA THR A 451 5.74 26.54 -15.19
C THR A 451 5.93 25.03 -15.27
N PHE A 452 6.69 24.54 -16.26
CA PHE A 452 7.01 23.12 -16.36
C PHE A 452 7.78 22.62 -15.14
N LEU A 453 8.82 23.34 -14.71
CA LEU A 453 9.63 22.98 -13.54
C LEU A 453 8.81 23.01 -12.24
N GLN A 454 7.96 24.03 -12.06
CA GLN A 454 7.08 24.13 -10.89
C GLN A 454 6.12 22.93 -10.78
N ASN A 455 5.60 22.44 -11.90
CA ASN A 455 4.71 21.28 -11.93
C ASN A 455 5.44 19.97 -11.57
N LEU A 456 6.69 19.81 -12.01
CA LEU A 456 7.53 18.67 -11.62
C LEU A 456 7.86 18.69 -10.13
N THR A 457 8.12 19.87 -9.57
CA THR A 457 8.41 20.07 -8.15
C THR A 457 7.19 19.75 -7.27
N GLN A 458 5.97 20.07 -7.73
CA GLN A 458 4.71 19.65 -7.06
C GLN A 458 4.56 18.13 -6.99
N LEU A 459 4.74 17.44 -8.12
CA LEU A 459 4.62 15.99 -8.17
C LEU A 459 5.63 15.31 -7.24
N LEU A 460 6.88 15.81 -7.24
CA LEU A 460 7.94 15.26 -6.40
C LEU A 460 7.65 15.39 -4.91
N LEU A 461 7.23 16.59 -4.47
CA LEU A 461 6.94 16.84 -3.06
C LEU A 461 5.75 15.99 -2.59
N PHE A 462 4.69 15.94 -3.39
CA PHE A 462 3.52 15.14 -3.04
C PHE A 462 3.86 13.64 -2.98
N SER A 463 4.65 13.14 -3.94
CA SER A 463 5.13 11.77 -3.95
C SER A 463 6.05 11.45 -2.76
N ALA A 464 6.91 12.39 -2.35
CA ALA A 464 7.76 12.23 -1.16
C ALA A 464 6.93 12.13 0.12
N ASN A 465 5.92 12.98 0.27
CA ASN A 465 5.00 12.94 1.40
C ASN A 465 4.15 11.65 1.40
N LEU A 466 3.67 11.21 0.24
CA LEU A 466 2.97 9.92 0.13
C LEU A 466 3.86 8.75 0.56
N MET A 467 5.12 8.72 0.11
CA MET A 467 6.09 7.71 0.56
C MET A 467 6.30 7.76 2.09
N LEU A 468 6.41 8.96 2.67
CA LEU A 468 6.55 9.15 4.12
C LEU A 468 5.36 8.57 4.89
N PHE A 469 4.14 8.95 4.52
CA PHE A 469 2.95 8.51 5.26
C PHE A 469 2.61 7.04 4.99
N ALA A 470 2.79 6.53 3.77
CA ALA A 470 2.67 5.10 3.49
C ALA A 470 3.69 4.25 4.27
N SER A 471 4.84 4.84 4.63
CA SER A 471 5.85 4.17 5.44
C SER A 471 5.43 3.96 6.91
N ILE A 472 4.38 4.63 7.39
CA ILE A 472 3.80 4.36 8.72
C ILE A 472 3.39 2.89 8.82
N TYR A 473 2.90 2.30 7.73
CA TYR A 473 2.53 0.89 7.69
C TYR A 473 3.70 -0.03 8.07
N PHE A 474 4.92 0.26 7.58
CA PHE A 474 6.12 -0.48 7.96
C PHE A 474 6.64 -0.09 9.35
N VAL A 475 6.64 1.19 9.71
CA VAL A 475 7.08 1.63 11.05
C VAL A 475 6.24 0.98 12.15
N GLY A 476 4.93 0.87 11.96
CA GLY A 476 4.05 0.14 12.88
C GLY A 476 4.20 -1.38 12.80
N ARG A 477 4.70 -1.94 11.70
CA ARG A 477 4.81 -3.39 11.45
C ARG A 477 6.17 -3.71 10.85
N SER A 478 7.22 -3.56 11.65
CA SER A 478 8.63 -3.62 11.22
C SER A 478 9.13 -4.99 10.72
N HIS A 479 8.22 -5.87 10.27
CA HIS A 479 8.57 -7.11 9.60
C HIS A 479 9.20 -6.83 8.23
N PRO A 480 10.32 -7.49 7.87
CA PRO A 480 10.98 -7.28 6.57
C PRO A 480 10.07 -7.49 5.34
N ALA A 481 9.06 -8.36 5.43
CA ALA A 481 8.08 -8.55 4.35
C ALA A 481 7.26 -7.28 4.06
N GLU A 482 6.97 -6.47 5.09
CA GLU A 482 6.15 -5.28 4.94
C GLU A 482 6.91 -4.13 4.26
N LEU A 483 8.25 -4.18 4.27
CA LEU A 483 9.06 -3.26 3.47
C LEU A 483 8.83 -3.50 1.96
N TYR A 484 8.62 -4.75 1.55
CA TYR A 484 8.27 -5.06 0.16
C TYR A 484 6.87 -4.58 -0.20
N THR A 485 5.92 -4.65 0.74
CA THR A 485 4.56 -4.10 0.58
C THR A 485 4.61 -2.61 0.22
N ILE A 486 5.36 -1.80 0.97
CA ILE A 486 5.46 -0.35 0.75
C ILE A 486 6.51 0.05 -0.31
N SER A 487 7.33 -0.90 -0.79
CA SER A 487 8.44 -0.62 -1.70
C SER A 487 8.05 0.09 -2.99
N ILE A 488 6.80 -0.05 -3.44
CA ILE A 488 6.32 0.63 -4.65
C ILE A 488 6.40 2.16 -4.53
N PHE A 489 6.08 2.72 -3.36
CA PHE A 489 6.17 4.17 -3.11
C PHE A 489 7.63 4.61 -3.00
N ILE A 490 8.45 3.80 -2.33
CA ILE A 490 9.88 4.06 -2.17
C ILE A 490 10.56 4.11 -3.55
N LEU A 491 10.34 3.08 -4.37
CA LEU A 491 10.91 2.99 -5.71
C LEU A 491 10.35 4.08 -6.63
N LEU A 492 9.03 4.32 -6.63
CA LEU A 492 8.45 5.42 -7.41
C LEU A 492 9.11 6.75 -7.06
N GLN A 493 9.25 7.07 -5.76
CA GLN A 493 9.89 8.30 -5.33
C GLN A 493 11.36 8.38 -5.76
N ILE A 494 12.14 7.31 -5.56
CA ILE A 494 13.54 7.22 -5.97
C ILE A 494 13.68 7.51 -7.47
N PHE A 495 12.88 6.84 -8.31
CA PHE A 495 12.96 6.98 -9.77
C PHE A 495 12.44 8.33 -10.26
N LEU A 496 11.51 8.98 -9.55
CA LEU A 496 11.11 10.36 -9.81
C LEU A 496 12.23 11.35 -9.46
N THR A 497 12.83 11.23 -8.27
CA THR A 497 13.93 12.11 -7.81
C THR A 497 15.16 11.97 -8.71
N LEU A 498 15.65 10.74 -8.88
CA LEU A 498 16.79 10.45 -9.74
C LEU A 498 16.49 10.72 -11.22
N GLY A 499 15.24 10.58 -11.65
CA GLY A 499 14.81 10.89 -13.01
C GLY A 499 14.97 12.37 -13.38
N MET A 500 14.76 13.28 -12.44
CA MET A 500 15.05 14.71 -12.65
C MET A 500 16.56 14.95 -12.81
N ILE A 501 17.38 14.34 -11.95
CA ILE A 501 18.84 14.43 -12.04
C ILE A 501 19.31 13.84 -13.37
N TYR A 502 18.79 12.69 -13.77
CA TYR A 502 19.10 12.03 -15.03
C TYR A 502 18.82 12.92 -16.24
N ARG A 503 17.73 13.68 -16.21
CA ARG A 503 17.35 14.61 -17.27
C ARG A 503 18.37 15.75 -17.44
N GLU A 504 18.91 16.28 -16.34
CA GLU A 504 19.90 17.37 -16.34
C GLU A 504 21.29 16.93 -16.85
N ILE A 505 21.56 15.62 -16.96
CA ILE A 505 22.87 15.13 -17.39
C ILE A 505 22.99 15.18 -18.91
N HIS A 506 23.87 16.04 -19.44
CA HIS A 506 24.13 16.12 -20.87
C HIS A 506 25.14 15.06 -21.37
N ARG A 507 26.05 14.59 -20.52
CA ARG A 507 27.12 13.64 -20.91
C ARG A 507 26.58 12.21 -21.08
N THR A 508 26.63 11.67 -22.30
CA THR A 508 26.14 10.31 -22.63
C THR A 508 26.83 9.20 -21.83
N LYS A 509 28.17 9.26 -21.68
CA LYS A 509 28.93 8.26 -20.90
C LYS A 509 28.43 8.20 -19.45
N LEU A 510 28.18 9.35 -18.82
CA LEU A 510 27.69 9.41 -17.45
C LEU A 510 26.26 8.88 -17.33
N LYS A 511 25.39 9.16 -18.31
CA LYS A 511 24.05 8.56 -18.37
C LYS A 511 24.11 7.03 -18.42
N ILE A 512 25.00 6.45 -19.23
CA ILE A 512 25.17 5.00 -19.33
C ILE A 512 25.64 4.43 -17.99
N VAL A 513 26.63 5.04 -17.34
CA VAL A 513 27.12 4.62 -16.02
C VAL A 513 25.98 4.62 -14.99
N ILE A 514 25.16 5.67 -14.96
CA ILE A 514 24.03 5.76 -14.03
C ILE A 514 22.98 4.68 -14.33
N LEU A 515 22.65 4.44 -15.60
CA LEU A 515 21.73 3.35 -15.99
C LEU A 515 22.27 1.98 -15.56
N PHE A 516 23.56 1.75 -15.72
CA PHE A 516 24.21 0.51 -15.32
C PHE A 516 24.18 0.32 -13.79
N LEU A 517 24.58 1.34 -13.03
CA LEU A 517 24.57 1.30 -11.57
C LEU A 517 23.17 1.11 -10.99
N THR A 518 22.16 1.80 -11.56
CA THR A 518 20.77 1.64 -11.13
C THR A 518 20.22 0.25 -11.45
N THR A 519 20.57 -0.32 -12.59
CA THR A 519 20.23 -1.71 -12.94
C THR A 519 20.85 -2.70 -11.95
N ILE A 520 22.13 -2.53 -11.60
CA ILE A 520 22.78 -3.38 -10.59
C ILE A 520 22.05 -3.26 -9.25
N PHE A 521 21.84 -2.05 -8.76
CA PHE A 521 21.37 -1.83 -7.40
C PHE A 521 19.89 -2.19 -7.19
N PHE A 522 19.02 -1.93 -8.18
CA PHE A 522 17.57 -2.11 -8.02
C PHE A 522 16.99 -3.33 -8.75
N ILE A 523 17.79 -4.03 -9.56
CA ILE A 523 17.34 -5.25 -10.26
C ILE A 523 18.26 -6.41 -9.88
N LEU A 524 19.54 -6.36 -10.22
CA LEU A 524 20.45 -7.51 -10.05
C LEU A 524 20.69 -7.87 -8.58
N PHE A 525 20.96 -6.87 -7.74
CA PHE A 525 21.26 -7.08 -6.32
C PHE A 525 20.06 -7.63 -5.52
N PRO A 526 18.83 -7.08 -5.62
CA PRO A 526 17.63 -7.68 -5.05
C PRO A 526 17.39 -9.13 -5.50
N LEU A 527 17.52 -9.36 -6.80
CA LEU A 527 17.30 -10.67 -7.40
C LEU A 527 18.28 -11.71 -6.87
N TYR A 528 19.57 -11.35 -6.79
CA TYR A 528 20.61 -12.21 -6.20
C TYR A 528 20.27 -12.59 -4.75
N ASN A 529 19.96 -11.59 -3.91
CA ASN A 529 19.66 -11.81 -2.48
C ASN A 529 18.37 -12.59 -2.23
N ARG A 530 17.50 -12.76 -3.24
CA ARG A 530 16.17 -13.37 -3.13
C ARG A 530 15.92 -14.44 -4.21
N THR A 531 16.99 -15.06 -4.71
CA THR A 531 16.93 -16.09 -5.76
C THR A 531 16.01 -17.26 -5.38
N GLU A 532 15.97 -17.65 -4.10
CA GLU A 532 15.08 -18.72 -3.60
C GLU A 532 13.59 -18.42 -3.87
N ALA A 533 13.15 -17.19 -3.56
CA ALA A 533 11.77 -16.77 -3.74
C ALA A 533 11.36 -16.78 -5.22
N LEU A 534 12.26 -16.31 -6.10
CA LEU A 534 12.07 -16.36 -7.55
C LEU A 534 11.89 -17.81 -8.03
N VAL A 535 12.78 -18.72 -7.62
CA VAL A 535 12.75 -20.12 -8.02
C VAL A 535 11.46 -20.81 -7.55
N GLN A 536 11.05 -20.59 -6.30
CA GLN A 536 9.80 -21.12 -5.77
C GLN A 536 8.58 -20.59 -6.53
N SER A 537 8.52 -19.28 -6.78
CA SER A 537 7.44 -18.66 -7.55
C SER A 537 7.36 -19.24 -8.97
N PHE A 538 8.50 -19.41 -9.65
CA PHE A 538 8.54 -20.00 -10.98
C PHE A 538 8.08 -21.46 -10.99
N LYS A 539 8.55 -22.28 -10.04
CA LYS A 539 8.13 -23.69 -9.90
C LYS A 539 6.62 -23.81 -9.72
N ILE A 540 6.04 -23.04 -8.79
CA ILE A 540 4.59 -23.04 -8.51
C ILE A 540 3.81 -22.62 -9.75
N ARG A 541 4.23 -21.54 -10.43
CA ARG A 541 3.56 -21.07 -11.66
C ARG A 541 3.61 -22.12 -12.76
N MET A 542 4.77 -22.73 -13.00
CA MET A 542 4.94 -23.74 -14.04
C MET A 542 4.08 -24.98 -13.77
N GLN A 543 4.00 -25.41 -12.52
CA GLN A 543 3.10 -26.50 -12.10
C GLN A 543 1.63 -26.16 -12.38
N ARG A 544 1.18 -24.94 -12.01
CA ARG A 544 -0.19 -24.50 -12.26
C ARG A 544 -0.50 -24.32 -13.74
N PHE A 545 0.43 -23.79 -14.54
CA PHE A 545 0.31 -23.73 -16.00
C PHE A 545 0.08 -25.11 -16.61
N ARG A 546 0.87 -26.11 -16.21
CA ARG A 546 0.74 -27.50 -16.69
C ARG A 546 -0.57 -28.16 -16.28
N SER A 547 -1.21 -27.70 -15.20
CA SER A 547 -2.49 -28.27 -14.74
C SER A 547 -3.71 -27.86 -15.57
N GLY A 548 -3.57 -26.94 -16.54
CA GLY A 548 -4.68 -26.44 -17.36
C GLY A 548 -5.58 -25.44 -16.63
N ASN A 549 -6.68 -25.01 -17.28
CA ASN A 549 -7.65 -24.06 -16.74
C ASN A 549 -7.05 -22.77 -16.15
N ILE A 550 -6.02 -22.23 -16.82
CA ILE A 550 -5.18 -21.16 -16.28
C ILE A 550 -5.91 -19.85 -15.96
N LEU A 551 -7.07 -19.60 -16.60
CA LEU A 551 -7.89 -18.41 -16.37
C LEU A 551 -8.99 -18.60 -15.31
N LYS A 552 -9.24 -19.83 -14.87
CA LYS A 552 -10.29 -20.12 -13.90
C LYS A 552 -9.72 -20.03 -12.48
N PRO A 553 -10.30 -19.21 -11.59
CA PRO A 553 -9.88 -19.16 -10.19
C PRO A 553 -9.96 -20.53 -9.52
N GLU A 554 -8.90 -20.95 -8.82
CA GLU A 554 -8.83 -22.26 -8.15
C GLU A 554 -9.71 -22.37 -6.91
N MET A 555 -10.15 -21.23 -6.34
CA MET A 555 -10.92 -21.18 -5.10
C MET A 555 -12.16 -22.10 -5.14
N ASP A 556 -13.03 -21.94 -6.13
CA ASP A 556 -14.30 -22.68 -6.16
C ASP A 556 -14.08 -24.19 -6.28
N GLU A 557 -13.08 -24.60 -7.06
CA GLU A 557 -12.72 -26.01 -7.24
C GLU A 557 -12.16 -26.59 -5.94
N ILE A 558 -11.23 -25.88 -5.29
CA ILE A 558 -10.61 -26.30 -4.03
C ILE A 558 -11.67 -26.40 -2.93
N LEU A 559 -12.49 -25.37 -2.75
CA LEU A 559 -13.49 -25.31 -1.70
C LEU A 559 -14.59 -26.37 -1.91
N ARG A 560 -15.12 -26.52 -3.13
CA ARG A 560 -16.15 -27.53 -3.41
C ARG A 560 -15.63 -28.95 -3.23
N LYS A 561 -14.41 -29.24 -3.70
CA LYS A 561 -13.77 -30.54 -3.49
C LYS A 561 -13.55 -30.82 -2.01
N LYS A 562 -13.14 -29.81 -1.24
CA LYS A 562 -12.79 -29.96 0.17
C LYS A 562 -14.01 -30.12 1.07
N TYR A 563 -15.07 -29.33 0.85
CA TYR A 563 -16.25 -29.28 1.71
C TYR A 563 -17.47 -29.98 1.11
N GLN A 564 -17.30 -30.86 0.12
CA GLN A 564 -18.43 -31.49 -0.59
C GLN A 564 -19.40 -32.18 0.36
N ILE A 565 -18.87 -32.91 1.34
CA ILE A 565 -19.66 -33.68 2.31
C ILE A 565 -20.31 -32.72 3.32
N GLU A 566 -19.55 -31.75 3.80
CA GLU A 566 -19.95 -30.73 4.77
C GLU A 566 -21.09 -29.85 4.24
N ILE A 567 -21.06 -29.49 2.95
CA ILE A 567 -22.14 -28.74 2.29
C ILE A 567 -23.46 -29.54 2.36
N GLY A 568 -23.42 -30.84 2.06
CA GLY A 568 -24.58 -31.72 2.13
C GLY A 568 -25.11 -31.84 3.55
N LEU A 569 -24.20 -32.02 4.52
CA LEU A 569 -24.54 -32.10 5.94
C LEU A 569 -25.22 -30.83 6.45
N ILE A 570 -24.64 -29.65 6.17
CA ILE A 570 -25.19 -28.35 6.59
C ILE A 570 -26.57 -28.13 5.97
N LYS A 571 -26.73 -28.37 4.67
CA LYS A 571 -28.03 -28.16 4.00
C LYS A 571 -29.14 -29.08 4.53
N ARG A 572 -28.80 -30.32 4.92
CA ARG A 572 -29.75 -31.29 5.47
C ARG A 572 -30.11 -31.00 6.92
N GLU A 573 -29.12 -30.75 7.77
CA GLU A 573 -29.32 -30.66 9.23
C GLU A 573 -29.69 -29.24 9.71
N LEU A 574 -29.33 -28.21 8.93
CA LEU A 574 -29.61 -26.80 9.20
C LEU A 574 -30.46 -26.21 8.07
N PRO A 575 -31.78 -26.50 8.01
CA PRO A 575 -32.64 -26.05 6.92
C PRO A 575 -32.87 -24.54 6.91
N GLU A 576 -32.77 -23.89 8.07
CA GLU A 576 -32.95 -22.45 8.24
C GLU A 576 -32.00 -21.62 7.38
N LYS A 577 -32.46 -20.44 6.92
CA LYS A 577 -31.62 -19.52 6.11
C LYS A 577 -30.48 -18.89 6.92
N ASN A 578 -30.76 -18.53 8.18
CA ASN A 578 -29.77 -18.00 9.10
C ASN A 578 -29.26 -19.15 9.97
N VAL A 579 -27.96 -19.38 9.99
CA VAL A 579 -27.34 -20.49 10.71
C VAL A 579 -26.15 -20.01 11.53
N LEU A 580 -25.79 -20.77 12.55
CA LEU A 580 -24.56 -20.57 13.29
C LEU A 580 -23.53 -21.62 12.85
N ILE A 581 -22.52 -21.15 12.11
CA ILE A 581 -21.34 -21.95 11.72
C ILE A 581 -20.15 -21.42 12.50
N ILE A 582 -19.58 -22.26 13.36
CA ILE A 582 -18.40 -21.96 14.18
C ILE A 582 -17.19 -22.70 13.59
N SER A 583 -16.54 -22.09 12.61
CA SER A 583 -15.37 -22.65 11.91
C SER A 583 -14.43 -21.54 11.45
N GLY A 584 -13.14 -21.85 11.28
CA GLY A 584 -12.21 -20.87 10.69
C GLY A 584 -12.49 -20.60 9.21
N ASP A 585 -13.30 -21.45 8.57
CA ASP A 585 -13.75 -21.35 7.18
C ASP A 585 -15.22 -20.93 7.07
N ASP A 586 -15.77 -20.28 8.11
CA ASP A 586 -17.17 -19.84 8.17
C ASP A 586 -17.60 -19.06 6.92
N THR A 587 -16.83 -18.07 6.47
CA THR A 587 -17.12 -17.29 5.25
C THR A 587 -17.35 -18.19 4.04
N TYR A 588 -16.48 -19.21 3.87
CA TYR A 588 -16.50 -20.11 2.72
C TYR A 588 -17.62 -21.14 2.81
N LEU A 589 -17.87 -21.69 4.00
CA LEU A 589 -18.98 -22.62 4.24
C LEU A 589 -20.33 -21.93 4.05
N LEU A 590 -20.48 -20.72 4.56
CA LEU A 590 -21.67 -19.89 4.34
C LEU A 590 -21.86 -19.63 2.84
N TYR A 591 -20.78 -19.25 2.12
CA TYR A 591 -20.81 -19.03 0.66
C TYR A 591 -21.27 -20.28 -0.11
N LEU A 592 -20.67 -21.44 0.17
CA LEU A 592 -20.97 -22.69 -0.53
C LEU A 592 -22.38 -23.22 -0.25
N THR A 593 -22.93 -22.93 0.93
CA THR A 593 -24.25 -23.41 1.35
C THR A 593 -25.38 -22.44 1.04
N ASP A 594 -25.05 -21.23 0.59
CA ASP A 594 -25.95 -20.09 0.42
C ASP A 594 -26.75 -19.74 1.69
N LYS A 595 -26.08 -19.79 2.84
CA LYS A 595 -26.65 -19.47 4.16
C LYS A 595 -26.15 -18.12 4.68
N ASN A 596 -26.94 -17.50 5.54
CA ASN A 596 -26.59 -16.29 6.28
C ASN A 596 -26.08 -16.64 7.67
N THR A 597 -25.16 -15.83 8.23
CA THR A 597 -24.68 -16.06 9.59
C THR A 597 -25.57 -15.44 10.66
N LEU A 598 -25.70 -16.13 11.79
CA LEU A 598 -26.24 -15.59 13.03
C LEU A 598 -25.27 -14.69 13.79
N LEU A 599 -24.00 -14.65 13.38
CA LEU A 599 -23.01 -13.72 13.90
C LEU A 599 -23.09 -12.35 13.22
N THR A 600 -22.69 -11.31 13.94
CA THR A 600 -22.62 -9.94 13.40
C THR A 600 -21.42 -9.81 12.44
N ASP A 601 -20.27 -10.38 12.80
CA ASP A 601 -19.05 -10.34 11.99
C ASP A 601 -18.86 -11.61 11.16
N ASN A 602 -18.32 -11.45 9.95
CA ASN A 602 -17.95 -12.52 9.01
C ASN A 602 -16.67 -12.09 8.27
N SER A 603 -15.55 -12.82 8.35
CA SER A 603 -15.29 -14.07 9.08
C SER A 603 -15.15 -13.92 10.61
N LEU A 604 -15.23 -15.03 11.33
CA LEU A 604 -14.85 -15.18 12.74
C LEU A 604 -13.45 -14.65 13.09
N VAL A 605 -12.53 -14.60 12.12
CA VAL A 605 -11.18 -14.05 12.29
C VAL A 605 -11.19 -12.55 12.63
N ASN A 606 -12.33 -11.86 12.48
CA ASN A 606 -12.49 -10.45 12.87
C ASN A 606 -12.73 -10.23 14.38
N ILE A 607 -12.92 -11.31 15.16
CA ILE A 607 -13.18 -11.21 16.60
C ILE A 607 -11.84 -11.20 17.35
N LEU A 608 -11.42 -10.03 17.85
CA LEU A 608 -10.09 -9.88 18.47
C LEU A 608 -10.13 -9.47 19.95
N THR A 609 -11.24 -8.87 20.40
CA THR A 609 -11.42 -8.44 21.79
C THR A 609 -12.68 -9.03 22.40
N LYS A 610 -12.78 -8.96 23.74
CA LYS A 610 -14.01 -9.33 24.46
C LYS A 610 -15.24 -8.56 23.95
N LYS A 611 -15.07 -7.26 23.68
CA LYS A 611 -16.13 -6.40 23.14
C LYS A 611 -16.57 -6.83 21.73
N ASP A 612 -15.62 -7.22 20.88
CA ASP A 612 -15.95 -7.75 19.55
C ASP A 612 -16.70 -9.07 19.66
N LEU A 613 -16.31 -9.94 20.61
CA LEU A 613 -16.98 -11.21 20.86
C LEU A 613 -18.43 -11.02 21.33
N GLU A 614 -18.65 -10.12 22.30
CA GLU A 614 -19.98 -9.76 22.80
C GLU A 614 -20.87 -9.20 21.67
N LYS A 615 -20.35 -8.24 20.89
CA LYS A 615 -21.09 -7.66 19.76
C LYS A 615 -21.37 -8.69 18.66
N SER A 616 -20.41 -9.58 18.38
CA SER A 616 -20.53 -10.61 17.34
C SER A 616 -21.56 -11.67 17.67
N THR A 617 -21.68 -12.03 18.94
CA THR A 617 -22.55 -13.13 19.41
C THR A 617 -23.94 -12.67 19.83
N ALA A 618 -24.19 -11.35 19.95
CA ALA A 618 -25.44 -10.79 20.46
C ALA A 618 -26.71 -11.37 19.83
N LYS A 619 -26.74 -11.53 18.49
CA LYS A 619 -27.89 -12.11 17.80
C LYS A 619 -28.06 -13.61 18.08
N ALA A 620 -26.96 -14.38 18.08
CA ALA A 620 -26.99 -15.80 18.41
C ALA A 620 -27.46 -16.05 19.85
N LYS A 621 -27.00 -15.23 20.81
CA LYS A 621 -27.44 -15.28 22.22
C LYS A 621 -28.92 -14.99 22.41
N LYS A 622 -29.49 -14.12 21.58
CA LYS A 622 -30.93 -13.81 21.64
C LYS A 622 -31.80 -14.95 21.10
N ILE A 623 -31.31 -15.66 20.09
CA ILE A 623 -32.06 -16.72 19.40
C ILE A 623 -31.87 -18.08 20.08
N CYS A 624 -30.68 -18.35 20.61
CA CYS A 624 -30.28 -19.65 21.18
C CYS A 624 -30.60 -20.82 20.23
N PRO A 625 -29.89 -20.94 19.09
CA PRO A 625 -30.23 -21.89 18.05
C PRO A 625 -30.17 -23.34 18.55
N GLN A 626 -31.17 -24.15 18.21
CA GLN A 626 -31.25 -25.56 18.66
C GLN A 626 -30.15 -26.44 18.06
N LYS A 627 -29.73 -26.16 16.83
CA LYS A 627 -28.65 -26.86 16.15
C LYS A 627 -27.62 -25.88 15.63
N ILE A 628 -26.36 -26.28 15.68
CA ILE A 628 -25.23 -25.52 15.15
C ILE A 628 -24.32 -26.42 14.33
N ALA A 629 -23.51 -25.79 13.48
CA ALA A 629 -22.39 -26.41 12.81
C ALA A 629 -21.10 -25.91 13.46
N GLY A 630 -20.24 -26.80 13.93
CA GLY A 630 -18.95 -26.43 14.51
C GLY A 630 -17.82 -27.27 13.93
N GLU A 631 -16.61 -26.70 13.85
CA GLU A 631 -15.41 -27.44 13.50
C GLU A 631 -15.27 -28.69 14.37
N CYS A 632 -14.97 -29.85 13.78
CA CYS A 632 -14.96 -31.13 14.51
C CYS A 632 -13.95 -31.19 15.67
N ARG A 633 -12.90 -30.37 15.62
CA ARG A 633 -11.93 -30.22 16.72
C ARG A 633 -12.56 -29.67 17.99
N LEU A 634 -13.60 -28.83 17.88
CA LEU A 634 -14.32 -28.28 19.02
C LEU A 634 -14.95 -29.37 19.89
N PHE A 635 -15.32 -30.49 19.25
CA PHE A 635 -15.99 -31.62 19.88
C PHE A 635 -15.06 -32.82 20.08
N LYS A 636 -13.74 -32.65 19.88
CA LYS A 636 -12.71 -33.70 19.98
C LYS A 636 -12.94 -34.91 19.06
N SER A 637 -13.70 -34.74 17.98
CA SER A 637 -14.08 -35.83 17.06
C SER A 637 -13.08 -36.03 15.92
N CYS A 638 -12.14 -35.10 15.75
CA CYS A 638 -11.10 -35.16 14.73
C CYS A 638 -9.80 -34.52 15.22
N LEU A 639 -8.66 -35.12 14.88
CA LEU A 639 -7.32 -34.58 15.20
C LEU A 639 -6.74 -33.80 14.00
N ASP A 640 -6.97 -34.27 12.78
CA ASP A 640 -6.28 -33.81 11.56
C ASP A 640 -7.08 -32.87 10.64
N SER A 641 -8.14 -32.21 11.13
CA SER A 641 -8.87 -31.20 10.33
C SER A 641 -7.92 -30.13 9.79
N LYS A 642 -7.94 -29.86 8.48
CA LYS A 642 -7.06 -28.86 7.87
C LYS A 642 -7.95 -27.77 7.34
N LEU A 643 -8.02 -26.63 8.03
CA LEU A 643 -8.78 -25.46 7.58
C LEU A 643 -8.17 -24.85 6.30
N PHE A 644 -9.01 -24.17 5.51
CA PHE A 644 -8.56 -23.48 4.29
C PHE A 644 -7.95 -22.13 4.67
N SER A 645 -8.68 -21.36 5.46
CA SER A 645 -8.20 -20.26 6.28
C SER A 645 -7.30 -20.81 7.38
N LYS A 646 -5.99 -20.79 7.13
CA LYS A 646 -4.97 -21.04 8.17
C LYS A 646 -4.90 -19.85 9.12
N ALA A 647 -5.97 -19.61 9.88
CA ALA A 647 -6.02 -18.54 10.87
C ALA A 647 -4.98 -18.79 11.96
N PHE A 648 -4.38 -17.70 12.45
CA PHE A 648 -3.31 -17.75 13.46
C PHE A 648 -3.81 -18.21 14.85
N TYR A 649 -5.13 -18.17 15.10
CA TYR A 649 -5.74 -18.49 16.39
C TYR A 649 -7.07 -19.22 16.24
N ALA A 650 -7.40 -20.05 17.24
CA ALA A 650 -8.65 -20.79 17.31
C ALA A 650 -9.71 -20.00 18.11
N TRP A 651 -10.51 -19.17 17.42
CA TRP A 651 -11.60 -18.37 18.02
C TRP A 651 -12.82 -19.19 18.41
N GLN A 652 -12.99 -20.32 17.74
CA GLN A 652 -14.18 -21.15 17.77
C GLN A 652 -14.59 -21.58 19.20
N PRO A 653 -13.68 -22.02 20.09
CA PRO A 653 -14.04 -22.41 21.44
C PRO A 653 -14.59 -21.25 22.29
N LEU A 654 -14.05 -20.05 22.11
CA LEU A 654 -14.49 -18.86 22.84
C LEU A 654 -15.90 -18.46 22.42
N VAL A 655 -16.17 -18.47 21.11
CA VAL A 655 -17.50 -18.18 20.56
C VAL A 655 -18.53 -19.20 21.03
N LEU A 656 -18.19 -20.49 21.00
CA LEU A 656 -19.08 -21.56 21.47
C LEU A 656 -19.42 -21.38 22.95
N LYS A 657 -18.39 -21.24 23.80
CA LYS A 657 -18.57 -21.09 25.26
C LYS A 657 -19.41 -19.87 25.62
N GLU A 658 -19.19 -18.75 24.93
CA GLU A 658 -19.92 -17.51 25.17
C GLU A 658 -21.42 -17.65 24.89
N ILE A 659 -21.78 -18.42 23.85
CA ILE A 659 -23.16 -18.70 23.47
C ILE A 659 -23.78 -19.73 24.43
N GLU A 660 -23.08 -20.82 24.73
CA GLU A 660 -23.52 -21.86 25.69
C GLU A 660 -23.86 -21.26 27.06
N ASN A 661 -22.97 -20.45 27.61
CA ASN A 661 -23.16 -19.79 28.90
C ASN A 661 -24.38 -18.84 28.88
N SER A 662 -24.53 -18.06 27.81
CA SER A 662 -25.62 -17.08 27.72
C SER A 662 -26.99 -17.74 27.54
N CYS A 663 -27.03 -18.89 26.87
CA CYS A 663 -28.26 -19.62 26.58
C CYS A 663 -28.59 -20.71 27.62
N ASN A 664 -27.72 -20.95 28.60
CA ASN A 664 -27.80 -22.04 29.56
C ASN A 664 -28.02 -23.42 28.90
N ILE A 665 -27.21 -23.70 27.87
CA ILE A 665 -27.22 -24.94 27.11
C ILE A 665 -25.80 -25.44 26.89
N LYS A 666 -25.67 -26.71 26.53
CA LYS A 666 -24.43 -27.31 26.05
C LYS A 666 -24.66 -27.94 24.69
N TYR A 667 -23.81 -27.65 23.71
CA TYR A 667 -23.93 -28.26 22.40
C TYR A 667 -23.22 -29.60 22.38
N VAL A 668 -24.00 -30.66 22.18
CA VAL A 668 -23.49 -32.03 22.09
C VAL A 668 -23.51 -32.49 20.64
N GLN A 669 -22.39 -33.07 20.23
CA GLN A 669 -22.21 -33.59 18.89
C GLN A 669 -23.24 -34.68 18.56
N LYS A 670 -23.93 -34.53 17.43
CA LYS A 670 -24.86 -35.53 16.88
C LYS A 670 -24.29 -36.29 15.69
N SER A 671 -23.66 -35.58 14.76
CA SER A 671 -23.06 -36.18 13.56
C SER A 671 -21.82 -35.40 13.13
N CYS A 672 -20.81 -36.09 12.60
CA CYS A 672 -19.56 -35.46 12.17
C CYS A 672 -19.08 -35.98 10.82
N THR A 673 -18.27 -35.14 10.22
CA THR A 673 -17.42 -35.41 9.06
C THR A 673 -15.96 -35.23 9.47
N SER A 674 -15.05 -35.31 8.50
CA SER A 674 -13.63 -35.06 8.74
C SER A 674 -13.29 -33.61 9.11
N GLN A 675 -14.18 -32.64 8.80
CA GLN A 675 -13.92 -31.20 9.04
C GLN A 675 -14.94 -30.55 10.00
N LEU A 676 -16.19 -31.02 10.01
CA LEU A 676 -17.30 -30.32 10.66
C LEU A 676 -18.27 -31.29 11.34
N CYS A 677 -18.85 -30.84 12.44
CA CYS A 677 -19.87 -31.55 13.20
C CYS A 677 -21.15 -30.72 13.31
N ILE A 678 -22.29 -31.41 13.30
CA ILE A 678 -23.56 -30.86 13.74
C ILE A 678 -23.70 -31.18 15.22
N ALA A 679 -23.97 -30.15 16.00
CA ALA A 679 -24.23 -30.27 17.43
C ALA A 679 -25.63 -29.73 17.74
N GLU A 680 -26.27 -30.34 18.73
CA GLU A 680 -27.62 -30.04 19.18
C GLU A 680 -27.59 -29.56 20.64
N ALA A 681 -28.46 -28.62 20.96
CA ALA A 681 -28.52 -28.01 22.28
C ALA A 681 -29.14 -28.97 23.30
N GLU A 682 -28.40 -29.28 24.36
CA GLU A 682 -28.90 -29.94 25.56
C GLU A 682 -28.99 -28.92 26.69
N LYS A 683 -30.09 -28.91 27.45
CA LYS A 683 -30.21 -28.01 28.60
C LYS A 683 -29.20 -28.42 29.68
N LEU A 684 -28.51 -27.42 30.23
CA LEU A 684 -27.63 -27.56 31.39
C LEU A 684 -28.41 -27.70 32.69
#